data_AF-A0A538UA32-F1
#
_entry.id   AF-A0A538UA32-F1
#
_cell.length_a   1.000
_cell.length_b   1.000
_cell.length_c   1.000
_cell.angle_alpha   90.00
_cell.angle_beta   90.00
_cell.angle_gamma   90.00
#
_symmetry.space_group_name_H-M   'P 1'
#
loop_
_entity.id
_entity.type
_entity.pdbx_description
1 polymer ?
#
loop_
_entity_poly.entity_id
_entity_poly.type
_entity_poly.pdbx_seq_one_letter_code
_entity_poly.pdbx_strand_id
1 'polypeptide(L)'
;MVTAANRPVVQREPASHRRHYRLTYPAEVQIGDEFYETKDWGLGGFSFENYQNPFQLGHRIEAKFALNFQGFTISFPVIVKITRAAPYDVAARFIDLGERETALIKYFVSSIVSGEVATVGDVLQRMDRPVTTVDGQPKPDSEEEKRKRRTRRFAVSAAYLTAGMLIGTYILVTLLGWLLRVNVETAVVSAPLETVVSKNVGHVTQVFVKPDDKVQAGQPLFIVSDEVVEQNLVLAQEHFDIAKGLYASASAKRRQEEQRMHAYQGISSDQMDSAESMVASLKAEYDVATLELERQRQLFAAGVGTQQRVDAQTSVVAARQAALQAAVAQQKITATSKDATKRGLFFTGNYVTGDYQSLVADEGAARDTVQAAEMALKQAHQRVDELTYRAAYPSVVNRQFKTAGLTVDRGENILVLRRIDADPYVDAYLTQDQVGYLEAGARGTAYVPARNEYYTVEVALIDRTSGFLKQMELPKMLQPQYSWRGVEDPSAYAKLTFVGLKPEEFAGLASGLPVYLNLPKRHHFFWSTPGDAPRSAGAGIKCDGAIRSEPVPAAHAEGPVSHADTPVLWPSAAAIIQGKDVSSKDFEPVRAEVLQAASHAVQLGPAPVKALHSSGVSDKQDPEFQATRRAFQDADRAALMAIAYRLTNAKEYLEGTRKFLAEWATTNAPTGQPIDETRIDGFLWAYDLVREKLSVEDQNLITVWFTRWRDANRSWKPGPTTANNNHMTHHLKIALMLDRVLGDSESYARDLEAAQQHLDANLGPADGASLDFHERDALHYQAFDLEAWEEIALLSGCCEKNVDRAFDFLVNKSSDTSHVEFAKSTAAIDRKRAAAGFEYAEKHRFQLKDAARAVFAYATLPGRDVPSKVWQAALDGKKQDNLFYLARYYLWAAT
;
A
#
# COMPACT_ATOMS: atom_id res chain seq x y z
N MET A 1 29.39 4.70 71.94
CA MET A 1 30.84 4.64 71.66
C MET A 1 31.13 3.30 71.02
N VAL A 2 31.23 3.28 69.69
CA VAL A 2 31.57 2.08 68.91
C VAL A 2 33.03 2.23 68.50
N THR A 3 33.84 1.27 68.91
CA THR A 3 35.29 1.20 68.74
C THR A 3 35.69 1.21 67.27
N ALA A 4 36.66 2.07 66.93
CA ALA A 4 37.22 2.18 65.59
C ALA A 4 37.87 0.86 65.16
N ALA A 5 37.43 0.32 64.02
CA ALA A 5 38.01 -0.86 63.41
C ALA A 5 39.38 -0.51 62.80
N ASN A 6 40.47 -0.92 63.46
CA ASN A 6 41.82 -0.86 62.92
C ASN A 6 41.93 -1.79 61.71
N ARG A 7 42.01 -1.23 60.49
CA ARG A 7 42.30 -1.99 59.27
C ARG A 7 43.80 -2.32 59.21
N PRO A 8 44.22 -3.57 58.94
CA PRO A 8 45.63 -3.91 58.81
C PRO A 8 46.26 -3.18 57.63
N VAL A 9 47.37 -2.46 57.88
CA VAL A 9 48.16 -1.82 56.83
C VAL A 9 49.24 -2.78 56.38
N VAL A 10 49.11 -3.31 55.16
CA VAL A 10 50.17 -4.12 54.53
C VAL A 10 51.11 -3.16 53.79
N GLN A 11 52.28 -2.87 54.36
CA GLN A 11 53.31 -2.08 53.70
C GLN A 11 54.03 -2.93 52.63
N ARG A 12 53.88 -2.57 51.35
CA ARG A 12 54.64 -3.16 50.23
C ARG A 12 55.88 -2.31 49.95
N GLU A 13 57.06 -2.79 50.35
CA GLU A 13 58.36 -2.22 49.95
C GLU A 13 58.89 -2.90 48.66
N PRO A 14 59.76 -2.24 47.86
CA PRO A 14 60.32 -2.80 46.63
C PRO A 14 61.06 -4.14 46.84
N ALA A 15 60.92 -5.05 45.86
CA ALA A 15 61.26 -6.48 45.96
C ALA A 15 62.75 -6.85 46.14
N SER A 16 63.67 -5.89 46.28
CA SER A 16 65.11 -6.18 46.22
C SER A 16 65.77 -6.49 47.57
N HIS A 17 65.13 -6.28 48.73
CA HIS A 17 65.84 -6.35 50.02
C HIS A 17 65.24 -7.26 51.12
N ARG A 18 64.07 -7.91 50.96
CA ARG A 18 63.44 -8.71 52.04
C ARG A 18 62.65 -9.94 51.54
N ARG A 19 62.77 -11.09 52.22
CA ARG A 19 62.19 -12.39 51.83
C ARG A 19 60.73 -12.64 52.29
N HIS A 20 60.20 -11.84 53.24
CA HIS A 20 58.88 -12.09 53.86
C HIS A 20 58.14 -10.78 54.16
N TYR A 21 56.79 -10.82 54.15
CA TYR A 21 55.91 -9.70 54.51
C TYR A 21 56.02 -9.32 55.99
N ARG A 22 55.85 -8.03 56.29
CA ARG A 22 55.62 -7.51 57.65
C ARG A 22 54.17 -7.08 57.81
N LEU A 23 53.56 -7.47 58.92
CA LEU A 23 52.17 -7.21 59.26
C LEU A 23 52.13 -6.41 60.57
N THR A 24 51.31 -5.37 60.60
CA THR A 24 51.03 -4.57 61.82
C THR A 24 49.76 -5.05 62.52
N TYR A 25 49.41 -6.33 62.39
CA TYR A 25 48.22 -6.92 63.00
C TYR A 25 48.53 -7.25 64.48
N PRO A 26 47.60 -7.02 65.44
CA PRO A 26 47.87 -7.18 66.86
C PRO A 26 48.38 -8.58 67.20
N ALA A 27 49.59 -8.63 67.72
CA ALA A 27 50.23 -9.80 68.29
C ALA A 27 50.95 -9.40 69.57
N GLU A 28 51.06 -10.33 70.50
CA GLU A 28 51.68 -10.12 71.80
C GLU A 28 52.88 -11.05 71.94
N VAL A 29 53.93 -10.55 72.60
CA VAL A 29 55.12 -11.32 72.92
C VAL A 29 55.30 -11.28 74.42
N GLN A 30 55.33 -12.44 75.06
CA GLN A 30 55.71 -12.58 76.45
C GLN A 30 57.21 -12.89 76.54
N ILE A 31 57.97 -12.06 77.26
CA ILE A 31 59.39 -12.30 77.57
C ILE A 31 59.52 -12.29 79.09
N GLY A 32 59.79 -13.46 79.69
CA GLY A 32 59.70 -13.62 81.14
C GLY A 32 58.25 -13.43 81.63
N ASP A 33 58.06 -12.51 82.58
CA ASP A 33 56.74 -12.18 83.15
C ASP A 33 56.09 -10.93 82.52
N GLU A 34 56.75 -10.28 81.57
CA GLU A 34 56.25 -9.07 80.91
C GLU A 34 55.69 -9.38 79.50
N PHE A 35 54.63 -8.66 79.13
CA PHE A 35 53.95 -8.74 77.84
C PHE A 35 54.19 -7.47 77.04
N TYR A 36 54.56 -7.63 75.77
CA TYR A 36 54.78 -6.53 74.83
C TYR A 36 53.89 -6.70 73.60
N GLU A 37 53.23 -5.63 73.21
CA GLU A 37 52.49 -5.58 71.96
C GLU A 37 53.47 -5.37 70.79
N THR A 38 53.35 -6.18 69.74
CA THR A 38 54.24 -6.04 68.58
C THR A 38 53.85 -4.86 67.72
N LYS A 39 54.85 -4.08 67.31
CA LYS A 39 54.74 -3.05 66.27
C LYS A 39 54.54 -3.67 64.89
N ASP A 40 55.35 -4.68 64.57
CA ASP A 40 55.19 -5.49 63.35
C ASP A 40 55.73 -6.92 63.54
N TRP A 41 55.23 -7.86 62.74
CA TRP A 41 55.71 -9.25 62.73
C TRP A 41 55.60 -9.90 61.35
N GLY A 42 56.32 -10.99 61.15
CA GLY A 42 56.28 -11.81 59.95
C GLY A 42 57.10 -13.09 60.12
N LEU A 43 57.31 -13.87 59.05
CA LEU A 43 58.00 -15.16 59.15
C LEU A 43 59.45 -15.07 59.67
N GLY A 44 60.08 -13.91 59.52
CA GLY A 44 61.47 -13.69 59.95
C GLY A 44 61.65 -13.18 61.39
N GLY A 45 60.58 -12.75 62.07
CA GLY A 45 60.70 -12.12 63.39
C GLY A 45 59.61 -11.07 63.66
N PHE A 46 59.74 -10.37 64.76
CA PHE A 46 58.85 -9.29 65.18
C PHE A 46 59.63 -8.11 65.76
N SER A 47 58.99 -6.95 65.82
CA SER A 47 59.47 -5.77 66.55
C SER A 47 58.41 -5.26 67.51
N PHE A 48 58.84 -4.62 68.60
CA PHE A 48 57.97 -4.03 69.60
C PHE A 48 58.62 -2.77 70.19
N GLU A 49 57.78 -1.91 70.75
CA GLU A 49 58.20 -0.65 71.37
C GLU A 49 58.08 -0.74 72.90
N ASN A 50 58.64 0.24 73.61
CA ASN A 50 58.39 0.47 75.03
C ASN A 50 58.96 -0.58 76.03
N TYR A 51 60.24 -0.93 75.87
CA TYR A 51 60.97 -1.75 76.85
C TYR A 51 61.84 -0.90 77.80
N GLN A 52 61.74 -1.13 79.11
CA GLN A 52 62.43 -0.33 80.14
C GLN A 52 63.83 -0.84 80.53
N ASN A 53 64.25 -2.02 80.06
CA ASN A 53 65.58 -2.58 80.32
C ASN A 53 66.43 -2.66 79.03
N PRO A 54 67.77 -2.68 79.06
CA PRO A 54 68.56 -2.83 77.83
C PRO A 54 68.77 -4.31 77.47
N PHE A 55 68.22 -4.78 76.34
CA PHE A 55 68.59 -6.08 75.77
C PHE A 55 69.99 -6.04 75.15
N GLN A 56 70.81 -7.06 75.40
CA GLN A 56 72.11 -7.20 74.73
C GLN A 56 71.92 -7.68 73.28
N LEU A 57 72.54 -6.95 72.34
CA LEU A 57 72.48 -7.29 70.92
C LEU A 57 73.03 -8.70 70.67
N GLY A 58 72.29 -9.52 69.95
CA GLY A 58 72.68 -10.89 69.61
C GLY A 58 72.38 -11.95 70.67
N HIS A 59 71.87 -11.58 71.85
CA HIS A 59 71.44 -12.52 72.88
C HIS A 59 70.21 -13.32 72.44
N ARG A 60 70.14 -14.59 72.87
CA ARG A 60 69.03 -15.50 72.59
C ARG A 60 68.09 -15.52 73.79
N ILE A 61 66.82 -15.29 73.54
CA ILE A 61 65.80 -15.18 74.58
C ILE A 61 64.66 -16.14 74.22
N GLU A 62 64.17 -16.86 75.22
CA GLU A 62 62.92 -17.61 75.10
C GLU A 62 61.75 -16.64 75.30
N ALA A 63 60.85 -16.60 74.32
CA ALA A 63 59.65 -15.79 74.35
C ALA A 63 58.43 -16.66 74.00
N LYS A 64 57.24 -16.27 74.45
CA LYS A 64 56.00 -16.83 73.90
C LYS A 64 55.38 -15.83 72.94
N PHE A 65 55.17 -16.25 71.70
CA PHE A 65 54.54 -15.43 70.68
C PHE A 65 53.05 -15.78 70.61
N ALA A 66 52.19 -14.80 70.81
CA ALA A 66 50.74 -14.91 70.85
C ALA A 66 50.11 -14.12 69.69
N LEU A 67 49.34 -14.81 68.85
CA LEU A 67 48.53 -14.21 67.79
C LEU A 67 47.08 -14.16 68.25
N ASN A 68 46.49 -12.97 68.31
CA ASN A 68 45.09 -12.76 68.63
C ASN A 68 44.30 -12.55 67.32
N PHE A 69 43.37 -13.45 67.00
CA PHE A 69 42.59 -13.36 65.77
C PHE A 69 41.10 -13.57 66.08
N GLN A 70 40.30 -12.51 65.91
CA GLN A 70 38.83 -12.55 65.96
C GLN A 70 38.23 -13.38 67.12
N GLY A 71 38.75 -13.22 68.34
CA GLY A 71 38.18 -13.77 69.57
C GLY A 71 38.85 -15.04 70.11
N PHE A 72 39.93 -15.52 69.49
CA PHE A 72 40.79 -16.57 70.06
C PHE A 72 42.28 -16.20 69.94
N THR A 73 43.07 -16.61 70.95
CA THR A 73 44.51 -16.38 71.02
C THR A 73 45.26 -17.70 70.90
N ILE A 74 46.17 -17.79 69.94
CA ILE A 74 47.10 -18.93 69.80
C ILE A 74 48.47 -18.46 70.25
N SER A 75 49.03 -19.12 71.27
CA SER A 75 50.38 -18.84 71.77
C SER A 75 51.29 -20.05 71.64
N PHE A 76 52.54 -19.83 71.22
CA PHE A 76 53.56 -20.87 71.13
C PHE A 76 54.94 -20.33 71.58
N PRO A 77 55.76 -21.17 72.21
CA PRO A 77 57.11 -20.79 72.62
C PRO A 77 58.03 -20.66 71.40
N VAL A 78 58.88 -19.65 71.41
CA VAL A 78 59.86 -19.35 70.35
C VAL A 78 61.18 -18.92 70.97
N ILE A 79 62.28 -19.32 70.34
CA ILE A 79 63.60 -18.77 70.66
C ILE A 79 63.86 -17.63 69.70
N VAL A 80 64.21 -16.45 70.23
CA VAL A 80 64.48 -15.26 69.41
C VAL A 80 65.88 -14.71 69.66
N LYS A 81 66.52 -14.23 68.60
CA LYS A 81 67.76 -13.46 68.66
C LYS A 81 67.43 -11.99 68.57
N ILE A 82 67.86 -11.18 69.53
CA ILE A 82 67.75 -9.72 69.43
C ILE A 82 68.71 -9.24 68.34
N THR A 83 68.17 -8.62 67.29
CA THR A 83 68.94 -8.12 66.13
C THR A 83 69.08 -6.61 66.12
N ARG A 84 68.17 -5.89 66.79
CA ARG A 84 68.19 -4.45 66.99
C ARG A 84 67.69 -4.15 68.38
N ALA A 85 68.44 -3.33 69.12
CA ALA A 85 68.03 -2.78 70.40
C ALA A 85 68.37 -1.29 70.38
N ALA A 86 67.36 -0.46 70.13
CA ALA A 86 67.42 0.99 70.26
C ALA A 86 66.44 1.43 71.35
N PRO A 87 66.62 2.62 71.97
CA PRO A 87 65.64 3.15 72.92
C PRO A 87 64.26 3.18 72.27
N TYR A 88 63.29 2.48 72.88
CA TYR A 88 61.91 2.34 72.41
C TYR A 88 61.69 1.54 71.11
N ASP A 89 62.70 0.85 70.54
CA ASP A 89 62.55 0.00 69.35
C ASP A 89 63.45 -1.25 69.42
N VAL A 90 62.83 -2.39 69.68
CA VAL A 90 63.50 -3.69 69.75
C VAL A 90 63.01 -4.58 68.61
N ALA A 91 63.93 -5.19 67.86
CA ALA A 91 63.60 -6.17 66.82
C ALA A 91 64.28 -7.52 67.08
N ALA A 92 63.47 -8.56 67.09
CA ALA A 92 63.87 -9.93 67.38
C ALA A 92 63.65 -10.83 66.15
N ARG A 93 64.60 -11.72 65.87
CA ARG A 93 64.54 -12.71 64.79
C ARG A 93 64.28 -14.08 65.38
N PHE A 94 63.32 -14.83 64.83
CA PHE A 94 63.10 -16.22 65.24
C PHE A 94 64.32 -17.10 64.90
N ILE A 95 64.73 -17.94 65.83
CA ILE A 95 65.74 -19.00 65.64
C ILE A 95 65.00 -20.33 65.72
N ASP A 96 65.16 -21.15 64.69
CA ASP A 96 64.70 -22.56 64.69
C ASP A 96 63.20 -22.72 64.98
N LEU A 97 62.36 -21.96 64.25
CA LEU A 97 60.92 -22.21 64.21
C LEU A 97 60.68 -23.63 63.71
N GLY A 98 59.98 -24.46 64.51
CA GLY A 98 59.58 -25.78 64.07
C GLY A 98 58.64 -25.73 62.85
N GLU A 99 58.44 -26.88 62.21
CA GLU A 99 57.60 -26.98 61.01
C GLU A 99 56.16 -26.55 61.28
N ARG A 100 55.66 -26.83 62.50
CA ARG A 100 54.30 -26.47 62.95
C ARG A 100 54.13 -24.97 63.09
N GLU A 101 55.07 -24.31 63.78
CA GLU A 101 55.07 -22.87 64.02
C GLU A 101 55.26 -22.10 62.71
N THR A 102 56.14 -22.59 61.84
CA THR A 102 56.37 -22.03 60.50
C THR A 102 55.11 -22.11 59.64
N ALA A 103 54.42 -23.26 59.65
CA ALA A 103 53.18 -23.44 58.90
C ALA A 103 52.06 -22.53 59.42
N LEU A 104 51.95 -22.37 60.75
CA LEU A 104 51.00 -21.47 61.39
C LEU A 104 51.25 -20.01 60.98
N ILE A 105 52.47 -19.49 61.15
CA ILE A 105 52.79 -18.11 60.78
C ILE A 105 52.56 -17.86 59.28
N LYS A 106 52.95 -18.80 58.40
CA LYS A 106 52.69 -18.68 56.95
C LYS A 106 51.20 -18.64 56.62
N TYR A 107 50.40 -19.47 57.29
CA TYR A 107 48.97 -19.50 57.08
C TYR A 107 48.33 -18.18 57.51
N PHE A 108 48.63 -17.69 58.71
CA PHE A 108 48.11 -16.40 59.18
C PHE A 108 48.53 -15.23 58.30
N VAL A 109 49.79 -15.20 57.85
CA VAL A 109 50.25 -14.19 56.89
C VAL A 109 49.47 -14.27 55.58
N SER A 110 49.23 -15.48 55.06
CA SER A 110 48.46 -15.66 53.83
C SER A 110 47.01 -15.22 53.98
N SER A 111 46.33 -15.59 55.07
CA SER A 111 44.91 -15.25 55.32
C SER A 111 44.71 -13.74 55.49
N ILE A 112 45.62 -13.05 56.19
CA ILE A 112 45.56 -11.59 56.34
C ILE A 112 45.80 -10.89 54.99
N VAL A 113 46.68 -11.41 54.15
CA VAL A 113 46.98 -10.83 52.83
C VAL A 113 45.89 -11.16 51.80
N SER A 114 45.27 -12.34 51.84
CA SER A 114 44.19 -12.74 50.93
C SER A 114 42.83 -12.19 51.31
N GLY A 115 42.66 -11.75 52.56
CA GLY A 115 41.37 -11.31 53.11
C GLY A 115 40.40 -12.45 53.43
N GLU A 116 40.88 -13.71 53.42
CA GLU A 116 40.07 -14.88 53.78
C GLU A 116 40.00 -15.10 55.29
N VAL A 117 38.81 -15.43 55.79
CA VAL A 117 38.56 -15.69 57.20
C VAL A 117 39.06 -17.08 57.56
N ALA A 118 40.20 -17.17 58.27
CA ALA A 118 40.69 -18.43 58.80
C ALA A 118 39.75 -18.96 59.91
N THR A 119 39.16 -20.14 59.71
CA THR A 119 38.34 -20.80 60.75
C THR A 119 39.21 -21.67 61.67
N VAL A 120 38.79 -21.87 62.93
CA VAL A 120 39.53 -22.70 63.92
C VAL A 120 39.75 -24.13 63.39
N GLY A 121 38.84 -24.65 62.58
CA GLY A 121 38.96 -25.96 61.94
C GLY A 121 40.09 -26.06 60.92
N ASP A 122 40.32 -25.01 60.13
CA ASP A 122 41.38 -24.98 59.11
C ASP A 122 42.79 -24.92 59.72
N VAL A 123 42.90 -24.27 60.89
CA VAL A 123 44.15 -24.19 61.67
C VAL A 123 44.50 -25.57 62.26
N LEU A 124 43.50 -26.28 62.80
CA LEU A 124 43.69 -27.62 63.39
C LEU A 124 44.04 -28.69 62.33
N GLN A 125 43.37 -28.68 61.16
CA GLN A 125 43.64 -29.66 60.10
C GLN A 125 45.07 -29.58 59.54
N ARG A 126 45.73 -28.42 59.65
CA ARG A 126 47.13 -28.26 59.22
C ARG A 126 48.15 -28.66 60.29
N MET A 127 47.78 -28.64 61.58
CA MET A 127 48.64 -29.12 62.67
C MET A 127 48.79 -30.65 62.69
N ASP A 128 47.76 -31.38 62.24
CA ASP A 128 47.67 -32.84 62.36
C ASP A 128 48.13 -33.64 61.13
N ARG A 129 48.69 -32.99 60.11
CA ARG A 129 49.23 -33.70 58.94
C ARG A 129 50.71 -34.06 59.16
N PRO A 130 51.08 -35.33 59.39
CA PRO A 130 52.48 -35.71 59.49
C PRO A 130 53.15 -35.59 58.11
N VAL A 131 54.11 -34.68 57.99
CA VAL A 131 55.00 -34.61 56.82
C VAL A 131 56.15 -35.58 57.07
N THR A 132 56.01 -36.81 56.57
CA THR A 132 57.14 -37.75 56.52
C THR A 132 57.91 -37.49 55.23
N THR A 133 59.14 -36.99 55.35
CA THR A 133 60.11 -36.97 54.25
C THR A 133 60.61 -38.41 54.04
N VAL A 134 60.28 -39.01 52.90
CA VAL A 134 60.81 -40.32 52.51
C VAL A 134 62.18 -40.11 51.86
N ASP A 135 63.24 -40.24 52.65
CA ASP A 135 64.60 -40.48 52.12
C ASP A 135 64.80 -42.00 51.99
N GLY A 136 64.96 -42.47 50.76
CA GLY A 136 65.23 -43.88 50.46
C GLY A 136 65.62 -44.08 48.99
N GLN A 137 66.91 -44.15 48.73
CA GLN A 137 67.53 -44.31 47.41
C GLN A 137 67.01 -45.54 46.64
N PRO A 138 66.87 -45.48 45.30
CA PRO A 138 66.46 -46.62 44.50
C PRO A 138 67.61 -47.61 44.33
N LYS A 139 67.34 -48.91 44.56
CA LYS A 139 68.24 -50.02 44.18
C LYS A 139 68.35 -50.11 42.64
N PRO A 140 69.50 -50.50 42.08
CA PRO A 140 69.64 -50.65 40.63
C PRO A 140 68.90 -51.90 40.12
N ASP A 141 67.94 -51.71 39.23
CA ASP A 141 67.19 -52.77 38.52
C ASP A 141 68.11 -53.58 37.56
N SER A 142 67.90 -54.89 37.49
CA SER A 142 68.52 -55.81 36.51
C SER A 142 68.10 -55.51 35.06
N GLU A 143 68.97 -55.74 34.08
CA GLU A 143 68.70 -55.50 32.63
C GLU A 143 67.46 -56.25 32.10
N GLU A 144 67.12 -57.39 32.70
CA GLU A 144 65.92 -58.16 32.33
C GLU A 144 64.62 -57.48 32.79
N GLU A 145 64.62 -56.87 33.97
CA GLU A 145 63.46 -56.15 34.51
C GLU A 145 63.22 -54.84 33.76
N LYS A 146 64.29 -54.16 33.31
CA LYS A 146 64.19 -52.96 32.46
C LYS A 146 63.49 -53.28 31.13
N ARG A 147 63.81 -54.40 30.48
CA ARG A 147 63.22 -54.79 29.18
C ARG A 147 61.74 -55.18 29.30
N LYS A 148 61.38 -55.95 30.34
CA LYS A 148 59.98 -56.39 30.60
C LYS A 148 59.08 -55.21 31.00
N ARG A 149 59.63 -54.24 31.73
CA ARG A 149 58.94 -53.00 32.09
C ARG A 149 58.76 -52.08 30.88
N ARG A 150 59.72 -52.07 29.93
CA ARG A 150 59.66 -51.29 28.70
C ARG A 150 58.59 -51.80 27.72
N THR A 151 58.48 -53.11 27.51
CA THR A 151 57.45 -53.71 26.64
C THR A 151 56.05 -53.60 27.24
N ARG A 152 55.89 -53.82 28.55
CA ARG A 152 54.61 -53.60 29.24
C ARG A 152 54.15 -52.15 29.18
N ARG A 153 55.08 -51.19 29.33
CA ARG A 153 54.77 -49.76 29.16
C ARG A 153 54.32 -49.46 27.73
N PHE A 154 55.01 -50.00 26.72
CA PHE A 154 54.61 -49.82 25.32
C PHE A 154 53.22 -50.39 25.01
N ALA A 155 52.91 -51.61 25.47
CA ALA A 155 51.61 -52.24 25.24
C ALA A 155 50.46 -51.47 25.91
N VAL A 156 50.67 -51.01 27.15
CA VAL A 156 49.67 -50.20 27.87
C VAL A 156 49.50 -48.84 27.20
N SER A 157 50.58 -48.18 26.78
CA SER A 157 50.50 -46.92 26.04
C SER A 157 49.79 -47.06 24.69
N ALA A 158 50.00 -48.17 23.97
CA ALA A 158 49.31 -48.44 22.71
C ALA A 158 47.80 -48.65 22.89
N ALA A 159 47.39 -49.36 23.95
CA ALA A 159 45.98 -49.57 24.28
C ALA A 159 45.26 -48.26 24.68
N TYR A 160 45.93 -47.37 25.41
CA TYR A 160 45.37 -46.04 25.70
C TYR A 160 45.28 -45.15 24.45
N LEU A 161 46.23 -45.27 23.52
CA LEU A 161 46.18 -44.55 22.24
C LEU A 161 45.02 -44.99 21.35
N THR A 162 44.76 -46.29 21.23
CA THR A 162 43.64 -46.80 20.43
C THR A 162 42.28 -46.46 21.06
N ALA A 163 42.15 -46.59 22.38
CA ALA A 163 40.96 -46.15 23.10
C ALA A 163 40.71 -44.64 22.94
N GLY A 164 41.77 -43.83 23.05
CA GLY A 164 41.72 -42.39 22.81
C GLY A 164 41.30 -42.05 21.37
N MET A 165 41.79 -42.80 20.38
CA MET A 165 41.41 -42.61 18.98
C MET A 165 39.94 -42.94 18.72
N LEU A 166 39.41 -44.05 19.27
CA LEU A 166 38.00 -44.43 19.11
C LEU A 166 37.06 -43.40 19.74
N ILE A 167 37.38 -42.94 20.95
CA ILE A 167 36.62 -41.89 21.63
C ILE A 167 36.72 -40.59 20.82
N GLY A 168 37.92 -40.23 20.36
CA GLY A 168 38.14 -39.07 19.51
C GLY A 168 37.33 -39.11 18.21
N THR A 169 37.28 -40.26 17.53
CA THR A 169 36.47 -40.45 16.31
C THR A 169 34.99 -40.35 16.60
N TYR A 170 34.50 -40.95 17.69
CA TYR A 170 33.09 -40.86 18.07
C TYR A 170 32.68 -39.42 18.39
N ILE A 171 33.50 -38.70 19.17
CA ILE A 171 33.31 -37.28 19.46
C ILE A 171 33.32 -36.48 18.16
N LEU A 172 34.28 -36.73 17.27
CA LEU A 172 34.38 -36.03 15.99
C LEU A 172 33.15 -36.27 15.09
N VAL A 173 32.67 -37.51 14.97
CA VAL A 173 31.47 -37.83 14.18
C VAL A 173 30.23 -37.17 14.77
N THR A 174 30.07 -37.18 16.09
CA THR A 174 28.95 -36.54 16.78
C THR A 174 29.00 -35.01 16.60
N LEU A 175 30.19 -34.43 16.73
CA LEU A 175 30.44 -33.01 16.53
C LEU A 175 30.13 -32.59 15.08
N LEU A 176 30.56 -33.39 14.09
CA LEU A 176 30.23 -33.18 12.68
C LEU A 176 28.72 -33.29 12.45
N GLY A 177 28.04 -34.29 13.02
CA GLY A 177 26.59 -34.40 12.93
C GLY A 177 25.85 -33.16 13.43
N TRP A 178 26.30 -32.60 14.57
CA TRP A 178 25.76 -31.37 15.14
C TRP A 178 26.11 -30.10 14.33
N LEU A 179 27.32 -30.04 13.75
CA LEU A 179 27.79 -28.92 12.93
C LEU A 179 27.16 -28.88 11.53
N LEU A 180 26.77 -30.03 10.97
CA LEU A 180 26.32 -30.14 9.57
C LEU A 180 24.79 -30.19 9.41
N ARG A 181 24.01 -30.43 10.47
CA ARG A 181 22.55 -30.62 10.37
C ARG A 181 21.75 -29.78 11.37
N VAL A 182 20.53 -29.41 10.97
CA VAL A 182 19.50 -28.76 11.80
C VAL A 182 18.39 -29.77 12.05
N ASN A 183 18.06 -30.01 13.32
CA ASN A 183 16.88 -30.77 13.70
C ASN A 183 15.76 -29.80 14.06
N VAL A 184 14.56 -30.03 13.54
CA VAL A 184 13.38 -29.19 13.75
C VAL A 184 12.27 -30.08 14.29
N GLU A 185 11.84 -29.82 15.51
CA GLU A 185 10.81 -30.59 16.21
C GLU A 185 9.43 -29.91 16.10
N THR A 186 9.41 -28.65 15.65
CA THR A 186 8.24 -27.77 15.51
C THR A 186 7.71 -27.78 14.09
N ALA A 187 7.43 -28.96 13.54
CA ALA A 187 6.85 -29.10 12.20
C ALA A 187 5.60 -29.98 12.17
N VAL A 188 4.67 -29.68 11.26
CA VAL A 188 3.37 -30.37 11.12
C VAL A 188 3.01 -30.60 9.65
N VAL A 189 2.30 -31.69 9.37
CA VAL A 189 1.69 -31.92 8.04
C VAL A 189 0.53 -30.96 7.86
N SER A 190 0.48 -30.26 6.74
CA SER A 190 -0.56 -29.31 6.38
C SER A 190 -1.10 -29.59 4.98
N ALA A 191 -2.36 -29.21 4.76
CA ALA A 191 -3.01 -29.25 3.46
C ALA A 191 -3.59 -27.86 3.15
N PRO A 192 -3.68 -27.46 1.87
CA PRO A 192 -4.22 -26.15 1.52
C PRO A 192 -5.67 -26.04 1.96
N LEU A 193 -5.92 -25.05 2.82
CA LEU A 193 -7.24 -24.68 3.30
C LEU A 193 -7.78 -23.53 2.44
N GLU A 194 -9.02 -23.64 2.01
CA GLU A 194 -9.74 -22.62 1.27
C GLU A 194 -10.87 -22.08 2.14
N THR A 195 -10.84 -20.78 2.42
CA THR A 195 -11.89 -20.09 3.17
C THR A 195 -12.95 -19.58 2.22
N VAL A 196 -14.18 -20.06 2.37
CA VAL A 196 -15.34 -19.49 1.68
C VAL A 196 -15.86 -18.33 2.51
N VAL A 197 -15.70 -17.13 1.98
CA VAL A 197 -16.12 -15.86 2.61
C VAL A 197 -17.38 -15.33 1.95
N SER A 198 -18.20 -14.60 2.71
CA SER A 198 -19.34 -13.88 2.13
C SER A 198 -18.84 -12.75 1.22
N LYS A 199 -19.32 -12.66 -0.02
CA LYS A 199 -19.14 -11.52 -0.92
C LYS A 199 -20.14 -10.38 -0.63
N ASN A 200 -21.24 -10.72 0.04
CA ASN A 200 -22.40 -9.85 0.27
C ASN A 200 -22.70 -9.70 1.76
N VAL A 201 -23.43 -8.64 2.10
CA VAL A 201 -23.97 -8.44 3.45
C VAL A 201 -25.39 -8.99 3.44
N GLY A 202 -25.77 -9.74 4.47
CA GLY A 202 -27.08 -10.37 4.49
C GLY A 202 -27.23 -11.41 5.58
N HIS A 203 -28.02 -12.45 5.31
CA HIS A 203 -28.14 -13.59 6.20
C HIS A 203 -28.12 -14.91 5.43
N VAL A 204 -27.60 -15.95 6.06
CA VAL A 204 -27.53 -17.30 5.48
C VAL A 204 -28.92 -17.90 5.53
N THR A 205 -29.54 -18.15 4.38
CA THR A 205 -30.90 -18.72 4.32
C THR A 205 -30.85 -20.24 4.44
N GLN A 206 -29.89 -20.88 3.77
CA GLN A 206 -29.72 -22.33 3.76
C GLN A 206 -28.25 -22.73 3.76
N VAL A 207 -27.95 -23.85 4.40
CA VAL A 207 -26.63 -24.51 4.38
C VAL A 207 -26.84 -25.97 3.99
N PHE A 208 -26.13 -26.42 2.96
CA PHE A 208 -26.30 -27.75 2.36
C PHE A 208 -25.28 -28.79 2.85
N VAL A 209 -24.25 -28.35 3.58
CA VAL A 209 -23.10 -29.19 3.95
C VAL A 209 -22.80 -29.08 5.45
N LYS A 210 -22.20 -30.13 6.02
CA LYS A 210 -21.76 -30.20 7.41
C LYS A 210 -20.25 -30.45 7.49
N PRO A 211 -19.60 -30.16 8.63
CA PRO A 211 -18.22 -30.59 8.86
C PRO A 211 -18.03 -32.08 8.55
N ASP A 212 -16.88 -32.41 7.95
CA ASP A 212 -16.47 -33.73 7.44
C ASP A 212 -17.17 -34.23 6.16
N ASP A 213 -18.14 -33.49 5.61
CA ASP A 213 -18.74 -33.85 4.32
C ASP A 213 -17.75 -33.68 3.17
N LYS A 214 -17.75 -34.65 2.24
CA LYS A 214 -17.04 -34.57 0.96
C LYS A 214 -17.93 -33.86 -0.07
N VAL A 215 -17.42 -32.80 -0.68
CA VAL A 215 -18.10 -32.01 -1.71
C VAL A 215 -17.39 -32.09 -3.04
N GLN A 216 -18.15 -32.06 -4.13
CA GLN A 216 -17.64 -31.99 -5.50
C GLN A 216 -17.56 -30.54 -6.00
N ALA A 217 -16.76 -30.29 -7.04
CA ALA A 217 -16.73 -28.98 -7.68
C ALA A 217 -18.11 -28.60 -8.24
N GLY A 218 -18.54 -27.36 -8.04
CA GLY A 218 -19.84 -26.81 -8.43
C GLY A 218 -21.01 -27.14 -7.48
N GLN A 219 -20.80 -28.03 -6.50
CA GLN A 219 -21.83 -28.39 -5.52
C GLN A 219 -22.18 -27.16 -4.65
N PRO A 220 -23.48 -26.83 -4.48
CA PRO A 220 -23.90 -25.73 -3.63
C PRO A 220 -23.58 -26.01 -2.16
N LEU A 221 -23.05 -25.00 -1.49
CA LEU A 221 -22.61 -25.06 -0.09
C LEU A 221 -23.59 -24.33 0.83
N PHE A 222 -23.99 -23.11 0.45
CA PHE A 222 -24.95 -22.29 1.18
C PHE A 222 -25.56 -21.23 0.26
N ILE A 223 -26.66 -20.63 0.71
CA ILE A 223 -27.34 -19.51 0.06
C ILE A 223 -27.36 -18.34 1.04
N VAL A 224 -26.99 -17.15 0.57
CA VAL A 224 -27.06 -15.90 1.33
C VAL A 224 -28.14 -15.04 0.71
N SER A 225 -29.11 -14.55 1.48
CA SER A 225 -30.02 -13.51 0.98
C SER A 225 -29.34 -12.15 1.11
N ASP A 226 -29.41 -11.35 0.06
CA ASP A 226 -29.01 -9.94 0.05
C ASP A 226 -30.22 -9.14 -0.44
N GLU A 227 -30.82 -8.37 0.49
CA GLU A 227 -32.04 -7.60 0.22
C GLU A 227 -31.85 -6.63 -0.95
N VAL A 228 -30.65 -6.06 -1.10
CA VAL A 228 -30.35 -5.11 -2.19
C VAL A 228 -30.31 -5.84 -3.53
N VAL A 229 -29.70 -7.04 -3.58
CA VAL A 229 -29.63 -7.83 -4.81
C VAL A 229 -31.03 -8.31 -5.22
N GLU A 230 -31.83 -8.79 -4.27
CA GLU A 230 -33.20 -9.23 -4.52
C GLU A 230 -34.12 -8.05 -4.92
N GLN A 231 -33.99 -6.90 -4.27
CA GLN A 231 -34.73 -5.69 -4.64
C GLN A 231 -34.35 -5.21 -6.05
N ASN A 232 -33.08 -5.26 -6.42
CA ASN A 232 -32.62 -4.89 -7.76
C ASN A 232 -33.21 -5.80 -8.85
N LEU A 233 -33.44 -7.08 -8.56
CA LEU A 233 -34.14 -7.99 -9.48
C LEU A 233 -35.59 -7.52 -9.72
N VAL A 234 -36.30 -7.19 -8.64
CA VAL A 234 -37.69 -6.70 -8.72
C VAL A 234 -37.75 -5.38 -9.51
N LEU A 235 -36.86 -4.43 -9.22
CA LEU A 235 -36.80 -3.17 -9.95
C LEU A 235 -36.46 -3.37 -11.43
N ALA A 236 -35.50 -4.24 -11.75
CA ALA A 236 -35.15 -4.53 -13.14
C ALA A 236 -36.33 -5.19 -13.90
N GLN A 237 -37.09 -6.05 -13.23
CA GLN A 237 -38.30 -6.66 -13.78
C GLN A 237 -39.37 -5.60 -14.06
N GLU A 238 -39.62 -4.69 -13.11
CA GLU A 238 -40.57 -3.59 -13.27
C GLU A 238 -40.18 -2.67 -14.45
N HIS A 239 -38.90 -2.30 -14.56
CA HIS A 239 -38.40 -1.50 -15.68
C HIS A 239 -38.60 -2.19 -17.03
N PHE A 240 -38.37 -3.50 -17.10
CA PHE A 240 -38.61 -4.30 -18.30
C PHE A 240 -40.10 -4.31 -18.67
N ASP A 241 -40.99 -4.49 -17.70
CA ASP A 241 -42.43 -4.49 -17.94
C ASP A 241 -42.95 -3.12 -18.39
N ILE A 242 -42.45 -2.03 -17.80
CA ILE A 242 -42.74 -0.65 -18.22
C ILE A 242 -42.27 -0.41 -19.65
N ALA A 243 -41.01 -0.75 -19.96
CA ALA A 243 -40.45 -0.57 -21.30
C ALA A 243 -41.26 -1.35 -22.35
N LYS A 244 -41.65 -2.59 -22.03
CA LYS A 244 -42.49 -3.43 -22.90
C LYS A 244 -43.87 -2.80 -23.12
N GLY A 245 -44.46 -2.21 -22.08
CA GLY A 245 -45.71 -1.45 -22.17
C GLY A 245 -45.59 -0.22 -23.08
N LEU A 246 -44.51 0.55 -22.95
CA LEU A 246 -44.23 1.71 -23.80
C LEU A 246 -44.05 1.32 -25.27
N TYR A 247 -43.28 0.24 -25.53
CA TYR A 247 -43.12 -0.30 -26.88
C TYR A 247 -44.46 -0.76 -27.48
N ALA A 248 -45.29 -1.46 -26.71
CA ALA A 248 -46.61 -1.88 -27.17
C ALA A 248 -47.50 -0.67 -27.53
N SER A 249 -47.48 0.39 -26.72
CA SER A 249 -48.19 1.64 -26.97
C SER A 249 -47.69 2.36 -28.23
N ALA A 250 -46.37 2.51 -28.39
CA ALA A 250 -45.76 3.12 -29.57
C ALA A 250 -46.09 2.33 -30.85
N SER A 251 -45.97 0.99 -30.80
CA SER A 251 -46.30 0.09 -31.92
C SER A 251 -47.78 0.17 -32.31
N ALA A 252 -48.68 0.30 -31.32
CA ALA A 252 -50.11 0.49 -31.58
C ALA A 252 -50.40 1.83 -32.27
N LYS A 253 -49.78 2.93 -31.81
CA LYS A 253 -49.92 4.25 -32.44
C LYS A 253 -49.42 4.25 -33.89
N ARG A 254 -48.25 3.67 -34.15
CA ARG A 254 -47.71 3.55 -35.51
C ARG A 254 -48.64 2.73 -36.42
N ARG A 255 -49.16 1.59 -35.94
CA ARG A 255 -50.11 0.75 -36.69
C ARG A 255 -51.41 1.49 -37.01
N GLN A 256 -51.91 2.29 -36.08
CA GLN A 256 -53.11 3.10 -36.31
C GLN A 256 -52.87 4.15 -37.41
N GLU A 257 -51.72 4.83 -37.38
CA GLU A 257 -51.38 5.82 -38.39
C GLU A 257 -51.10 5.17 -39.77
N GLU A 258 -50.51 3.98 -39.79
CA GLU A 258 -50.31 3.17 -41.01
C GLU A 258 -51.64 2.83 -41.70
N GLN A 259 -52.63 2.38 -40.92
CA GLN A 259 -53.96 2.07 -41.43
C GLN A 259 -54.63 3.32 -42.00
N ARG A 260 -54.51 4.45 -41.31
CA ARG A 260 -55.03 5.74 -41.77
C ARG A 260 -54.35 6.15 -43.08
N MET A 261 -53.03 6.06 -43.16
CA MET A 261 -52.25 6.36 -44.37
C MET A 261 -52.71 5.50 -45.56
N HIS A 262 -52.88 4.19 -45.36
CA HIS A 262 -53.37 3.28 -46.40
C HIS A 262 -54.77 3.67 -46.91
N ALA A 263 -55.68 4.06 -46.02
CA ALA A 263 -57.00 4.54 -46.41
C ALA A 263 -56.91 5.83 -47.26
N TYR A 264 -56.05 6.79 -46.87
CA TYR A 264 -55.83 8.01 -47.65
C TYR A 264 -55.18 7.77 -49.01
N GLN A 265 -54.28 6.78 -49.12
CA GLN A 265 -53.68 6.40 -50.40
C GLN A 265 -54.73 5.88 -51.38
N GLY A 266 -55.69 5.07 -50.90
CA GLY A 266 -56.83 4.63 -51.70
C GLY A 266 -57.66 5.80 -52.22
N ILE A 267 -58.11 6.67 -51.30
CA ILE A 267 -58.92 7.86 -51.65
C ILE A 267 -58.18 8.79 -52.62
N SER A 268 -56.88 9.03 -52.41
CA SER A 268 -56.08 9.90 -53.28
C SER A 268 -55.87 9.28 -54.66
N SER A 269 -55.86 7.94 -54.77
CA SER A 269 -55.83 7.26 -56.06
C SER A 269 -57.15 7.44 -56.80
N ASP A 270 -58.29 7.19 -56.14
CA ASP A 270 -59.62 7.35 -56.73
C ASP A 270 -59.87 8.80 -57.18
N GLN A 271 -59.41 9.79 -56.40
CA GLN A 271 -59.47 11.21 -56.77
C GLN A 271 -58.61 11.55 -58.00
N MET A 272 -57.45 10.90 -58.15
CA MET A 272 -56.59 11.09 -59.32
C MET A 272 -57.27 10.52 -60.57
N ASP A 273 -57.82 9.31 -60.47
CA ASP A 273 -58.51 8.64 -61.58
C ASP A 273 -59.75 9.46 -62.03
N SER A 274 -60.47 10.05 -61.07
CA SER A 274 -61.58 10.96 -61.33
C SER A 274 -61.13 12.26 -62.04
N ALA A 275 -60.04 12.87 -61.58
CA ALA A 275 -59.48 14.08 -62.18
C ALA A 275 -58.96 13.84 -63.61
N GLU A 276 -58.29 12.71 -63.85
CA GLU A 276 -57.85 12.27 -65.18
C GLU A 276 -59.03 12.09 -66.14
N SER A 277 -60.08 11.41 -65.67
CA SER A 277 -61.31 11.20 -66.44
C SER A 277 -62.00 12.53 -66.80
N MET A 278 -62.01 13.50 -65.86
CA MET A 278 -62.59 14.82 -66.10
C MET A 278 -61.77 15.64 -67.11
N VAL A 279 -60.45 15.62 -67.02
CA VAL A 279 -59.56 16.25 -68.02
C VAL A 279 -59.78 15.63 -69.39
N ALA A 280 -59.87 14.31 -69.49
CA ALA A 280 -60.13 13.62 -70.75
C ALA A 280 -61.49 14.01 -71.37
N SER A 281 -62.56 14.07 -70.56
CA SER A 281 -63.88 14.50 -71.00
C SER A 281 -63.89 15.95 -71.51
N LEU A 282 -63.34 16.88 -70.72
CA LEU A 282 -63.32 18.30 -71.08
C LEU A 282 -62.40 18.57 -72.28
N LYS A 283 -61.35 17.77 -72.45
CA LYS A 283 -60.51 17.83 -73.65
C LYS A 283 -61.28 17.42 -74.89
N ALA A 284 -62.04 16.33 -74.81
CA ALA A 284 -62.90 15.91 -75.92
C ALA A 284 -63.96 16.98 -76.26
N GLU A 285 -64.59 17.60 -75.26
CA GLU A 285 -65.53 18.72 -75.48
C GLU A 285 -64.87 19.93 -76.14
N TYR A 286 -63.65 20.29 -75.70
CA TYR A 286 -62.86 21.36 -76.30
C TYR A 286 -62.49 21.04 -77.75
N ASP A 287 -62.02 19.82 -78.04
CA ASP A 287 -61.63 19.40 -79.38
C ASP A 287 -62.84 19.45 -80.34
N VAL A 288 -64.00 18.97 -79.91
CA VAL A 288 -65.27 19.07 -80.67
C VAL A 288 -65.67 20.52 -80.91
N ALA A 289 -65.61 21.39 -79.89
CA ALA A 289 -65.95 22.81 -80.03
C ALA A 289 -65.00 23.54 -81.00
N THR A 290 -63.73 23.15 -81.02
CA THR A 290 -62.68 23.71 -81.89
C THR A 290 -62.89 23.30 -83.35
N LEU A 291 -63.21 22.02 -83.60
CA LEU A 291 -63.59 21.53 -84.92
C LEU A 291 -64.85 22.24 -85.45
N GLU A 292 -65.85 22.46 -84.58
CA GLU A 292 -67.06 23.18 -84.95
C GLU A 292 -66.78 24.66 -85.27
N LEU A 293 -65.88 25.33 -84.54
CA LEU A 293 -65.44 26.69 -84.87
C LEU A 293 -64.77 26.75 -86.24
N GLU A 294 -63.90 25.78 -86.55
CA GLU A 294 -63.24 25.66 -87.85
C GLU A 294 -64.28 25.51 -88.98
N ARG A 295 -65.28 24.65 -88.76
CA ARG A 295 -66.42 24.48 -89.68
C ARG A 295 -67.19 25.77 -89.90
N GLN A 296 -67.51 26.53 -88.84
CA GLN A 296 -68.22 27.81 -88.96
C GLN A 296 -67.39 28.86 -89.71
N ARG A 297 -66.06 28.90 -89.50
CA ARG A 297 -65.14 29.78 -90.24
C ARG A 297 -65.12 29.45 -91.73
N GLN A 298 -65.06 28.17 -92.09
CA GLN A 298 -65.12 27.71 -93.48
C GLN A 298 -66.45 28.07 -94.15
N LEU A 299 -67.58 27.86 -93.45
CA LEU A 299 -68.92 28.22 -93.94
C LEU A 299 -69.09 29.73 -94.13
N PHE A 300 -68.51 30.54 -93.23
CA PHE A 300 -68.48 32.00 -93.37
C PHE A 300 -67.65 32.44 -94.58
N ALA A 301 -66.46 31.85 -94.78
CA ALA A 301 -65.60 32.13 -95.94
C ALA A 301 -66.24 31.74 -97.28
N ALA A 302 -67.10 30.71 -97.29
CA ALA A 302 -67.88 30.28 -98.45
C ALA A 302 -69.16 31.12 -98.69
N GLY A 303 -69.43 32.13 -97.86
CA GLY A 303 -70.58 33.05 -98.00
C GLY A 303 -71.92 32.54 -97.45
N VAL A 304 -71.94 31.41 -96.73
CA VAL A 304 -73.16 30.73 -96.26
C VAL A 304 -73.43 30.93 -94.75
N GLY A 305 -72.61 31.75 -94.07
CA GLY A 305 -72.67 31.99 -92.62
C GLY A 305 -72.61 33.47 -92.22
N THR A 306 -72.75 33.77 -90.93
CA THR A 306 -72.68 35.14 -90.36
C THR A 306 -71.52 35.28 -89.38
N GLN A 307 -70.92 36.48 -89.30
CA GLN A 307 -69.84 36.77 -88.33
C GLN A 307 -70.27 36.49 -86.88
N GLN A 308 -71.53 36.82 -86.54
CA GLN A 308 -72.10 36.57 -85.22
C GLN A 308 -72.05 35.08 -84.80
N ARG A 309 -72.18 34.13 -85.76
CA ARG A 309 -72.05 32.70 -85.46
C ARG A 309 -70.61 32.29 -85.15
N VAL A 310 -69.64 32.86 -85.86
CA VAL A 310 -68.21 32.63 -85.60
C VAL A 310 -67.82 33.19 -84.23
N ASP A 311 -68.27 34.40 -83.89
CA ASP A 311 -67.97 35.05 -82.61
C ASP A 311 -68.64 34.29 -81.43
N ALA A 312 -69.88 33.83 -81.62
CA ALA A 312 -70.57 32.98 -80.64
C ALA A 312 -69.82 31.66 -80.40
N GLN A 313 -69.41 30.97 -81.46
CA GLN A 313 -68.67 29.71 -81.33
C GLN A 313 -67.24 29.94 -80.77
N THR A 314 -66.61 31.07 -81.08
CA THR A 314 -65.31 31.46 -80.51
C THR A 314 -65.42 31.60 -78.98
N SER A 315 -66.52 32.18 -78.49
CA SER A 315 -66.80 32.30 -77.06
C SER A 315 -66.99 30.93 -76.39
N VAL A 316 -67.63 29.97 -77.07
CA VAL A 316 -67.78 28.58 -76.58
C VAL A 316 -66.42 27.89 -76.45
N VAL A 317 -65.55 28.01 -77.46
CA VAL A 317 -64.19 27.44 -77.41
C VAL A 317 -63.39 28.03 -76.25
N ALA A 318 -63.44 29.35 -76.06
CA ALA A 318 -62.77 30.02 -74.94
C ALA A 318 -63.27 29.53 -73.57
N ALA A 319 -64.59 29.34 -73.42
CA ALA A 319 -65.17 28.80 -72.19
C ALA A 319 -64.74 27.34 -71.91
N ARG A 320 -64.70 26.48 -72.96
CA ARG A 320 -64.22 25.10 -72.83
C ARG A 320 -62.72 25.02 -72.54
N GLN A 321 -61.93 25.90 -73.14
CA GLN A 321 -60.51 26.02 -72.84
C GLN A 321 -60.25 26.39 -71.38
N ALA A 322 -60.99 27.37 -70.85
CA ALA A 322 -60.89 27.76 -69.44
C ALA A 322 -61.29 26.62 -68.50
N ALA A 323 -62.38 25.89 -68.81
CA ALA A 323 -62.80 24.72 -68.05
C ALA A 323 -61.75 23.60 -68.08
N LEU A 324 -61.15 23.32 -69.25
CA LEU A 324 -60.07 22.34 -69.37
C LEU A 324 -58.84 22.76 -68.56
N GLN A 325 -58.43 24.03 -68.62
CA GLN A 325 -57.32 24.55 -67.82
C GLN A 325 -57.58 24.42 -66.32
N ALA A 326 -58.81 24.69 -65.86
CA ALA A 326 -59.19 24.49 -64.47
C ALA A 326 -59.10 23.00 -64.05
N ALA A 327 -59.56 22.08 -64.90
CA ALA A 327 -59.47 20.64 -64.63
C ALA A 327 -58.01 20.14 -64.60
N VAL A 328 -57.15 20.63 -65.50
CA VAL A 328 -55.71 20.30 -65.49
C VAL A 328 -55.04 20.85 -64.22
N ALA A 329 -55.39 22.07 -63.79
CA ALA A 329 -54.89 22.62 -62.53
C ALA A 329 -55.33 21.76 -61.33
N GLN A 330 -56.59 21.31 -61.31
CA GLN A 330 -57.10 20.42 -60.27
C GLN A 330 -56.38 19.06 -60.26
N GLN A 331 -56.15 18.46 -61.43
CA GLN A 331 -55.37 17.22 -61.57
C GLN A 331 -53.96 17.38 -60.99
N LYS A 332 -53.29 18.50 -61.26
CA LYS A 332 -51.95 18.79 -60.71
C LYS A 332 -51.94 18.87 -59.18
N ILE A 333 -52.97 19.47 -58.59
CA ILE A 333 -53.16 19.52 -57.13
C ILE A 333 -53.33 18.10 -56.59
N THR A 334 -54.21 17.30 -57.18
CA THR A 334 -54.45 15.90 -56.76
C THR A 334 -53.19 15.04 -56.91
N ALA A 335 -52.42 15.20 -57.99
CA ALA A 335 -51.16 14.50 -58.19
C ALA A 335 -50.13 14.83 -57.09
N THR A 336 -50.04 16.11 -56.72
CA THR A 336 -49.15 16.57 -55.63
C THR A 336 -49.58 15.97 -54.29
N SER A 337 -50.89 15.94 -54.00
CA SER A 337 -51.43 15.28 -52.81
C SER A 337 -51.13 13.78 -52.80
N LYS A 338 -51.30 13.08 -53.94
CA LYS A 338 -50.95 11.65 -54.09
C LYS A 338 -49.47 11.39 -53.81
N ASP A 339 -48.56 12.24 -54.29
CA ASP A 339 -47.13 12.12 -54.01
C ASP A 339 -46.76 12.48 -52.56
N ALA A 340 -47.48 13.39 -51.91
CA ALA A 340 -47.30 13.67 -50.49
C ALA A 340 -47.65 12.45 -49.62
N THR A 341 -48.70 11.68 -49.97
CA THR A 341 -49.09 10.48 -49.20
C THR A 341 -48.04 9.37 -49.22
N LYS A 342 -47.21 9.29 -50.27
CA LYS A 342 -46.05 8.38 -50.32
C LYS A 342 -44.99 8.70 -49.26
N ARG A 343 -44.93 9.96 -48.83
CA ARG A 343 -44.01 10.45 -47.78
C ARG A 343 -44.63 10.42 -46.38
N GLY A 344 -45.81 9.80 -46.22
CA GLY A 344 -46.52 9.73 -44.94
C GLY A 344 -47.25 11.02 -44.55
N LEU A 345 -47.44 11.96 -45.50
CA LEU A 345 -48.16 13.21 -45.30
C LEU A 345 -49.46 13.18 -46.09
N PHE A 346 -50.59 13.50 -45.48
CA PHE A 346 -51.89 13.56 -46.13
C PHE A 346 -52.63 14.87 -45.79
N PHE A 347 -53.51 15.33 -46.69
CA PHE A 347 -54.21 16.62 -46.55
C PHE A 347 -55.64 16.41 -46.05
N THR A 348 -56.01 17.13 -44.99
CA THR A 348 -57.40 17.16 -44.48
C THR A 348 -57.94 18.57 -44.50
N GLY A 349 -58.82 18.87 -45.47
CA GLY A 349 -59.37 20.21 -45.67
C GLY A 349 -58.25 21.18 -46.05
N ASN A 350 -57.68 21.85 -45.05
CA ASN A 350 -56.70 22.94 -45.21
C ASN A 350 -55.32 22.69 -44.58
N TYR A 351 -55.10 21.55 -43.92
CA TYR A 351 -53.83 21.27 -43.21
C TYR A 351 -53.17 19.99 -43.70
N VAL A 352 -51.83 20.03 -43.74
CA VAL A 352 -51.00 18.83 -43.88
C VAL A 352 -50.92 18.15 -42.53
N THR A 353 -51.29 16.87 -42.49
CA THR A 353 -51.26 16.02 -41.30
C THR A 353 -50.58 14.70 -41.65
N GLY A 354 -49.99 14.05 -40.66
CA GLY A 354 -49.23 12.81 -40.84
C GLY A 354 -47.87 12.93 -40.19
N ASP A 355 -47.60 12.07 -39.22
CA ASP A 355 -46.31 11.99 -38.53
C ASP A 355 -45.81 10.55 -38.43
N TYR A 356 -46.00 9.79 -39.52
CA TYR A 356 -45.63 8.39 -39.58
C TYR A 356 -44.13 8.18 -39.30
N GLN A 357 -43.28 9.08 -39.79
CA GLN A 357 -41.83 8.97 -39.61
C GLN A 357 -41.40 9.16 -38.15
N SER A 358 -41.96 10.13 -37.41
CA SER A 358 -41.60 10.26 -36.00
C SER A 358 -42.19 9.11 -35.16
N LEU A 359 -43.38 8.60 -35.49
CA LEU A 359 -43.93 7.40 -34.83
C LEU A 359 -43.08 6.14 -35.06
N VAL A 360 -42.45 5.98 -36.22
CA VAL A 360 -41.48 4.91 -36.49
C VAL A 360 -40.22 5.09 -35.63
N ALA A 361 -39.73 6.32 -35.52
CA ALA A 361 -38.58 6.64 -34.68
C ALA A 361 -38.88 6.38 -33.19
N ASP A 362 -40.07 6.76 -32.71
CA ASP A 362 -40.55 6.52 -31.36
C ASP A 362 -40.68 5.02 -31.05
N GLU A 363 -41.20 4.21 -31.98
CA GLU A 363 -41.23 2.75 -31.84
C GLU A 363 -39.81 2.16 -31.79
N GLY A 364 -38.88 2.69 -32.59
CA GLY A 364 -37.46 2.33 -32.54
C GLY A 364 -36.83 2.61 -31.19
N ALA A 365 -36.99 3.84 -30.67
CA ALA A 365 -36.48 4.22 -29.36
C ALA A 365 -37.11 3.38 -28.23
N ALA A 366 -38.41 3.09 -28.30
CA ALA A 366 -39.09 2.23 -27.35
C ALA A 366 -38.59 0.77 -27.42
N ARG A 367 -38.20 0.27 -28.61
CA ARG A 367 -37.58 -1.06 -28.74
C ARG A 367 -36.21 -1.11 -28.08
N ASP A 368 -35.38 -0.08 -28.30
CA ASP A 368 -34.03 -0.02 -27.75
C ASP A 368 -34.07 0.02 -26.21
N THR A 369 -35.03 0.75 -25.64
CA THR A 369 -35.27 0.76 -24.18
C THR A 369 -35.70 -0.60 -23.62
N VAL A 370 -36.53 -1.37 -24.35
CA VAL A 370 -36.86 -2.76 -23.98
C VAL A 370 -35.60 -3.63 -23.97
N GLN A 371 -34.77 -3.53 -25.00
CA GLN A 371 -33.54 -4.32 -25.09
C GLN A 371 -32.56 -3.98 -23.96
N ALA A 372 -32.42 -2.69 -23.63
CA ALA A 372 -31.60 -2.26 -22.50
C ALA A 372 -32.14 -2.81 -21.15
N ALA A 373 -33.46 -2.74 -20.94
CA ALA A 373 -34.09 -3.26 -19.74
C ALA A 373 -34.00 -4.79 -19.63
N GLU A 374 -34.08 -5.52 -20.75
CA GLU A 374 -33.88 -6.98 -20.79
C GLU A 374 -32.46 -7.38 -20.37
N MET A 375 -31.45 -6.64 -20.86
CA MET A 375 -30.06 -6.87 -20.48
C MET A 375 -29.82 -6.58 -18.99
N ALA A 376 -30.43 -5.52 -18.46
CA ALA A 376 -30.37 -5.20 -17.03
C ALA A 376 -31.04 -6.30 -16.18
N LEU A 377 -32.21 -6.80 -16.61
CA LEU A 377 -32.91 -7.91 -15.95
C LEU A 377 -32.08 -9.19 -15.96
N LYS A 378 -31.42 -9.51 -17.07
CA LYS A 378 -30.52 -10.66 -17.18
C LYS A 378 -29.33 -10.54 -16.22
N GLN A 379 -28.75 -9.35 -16.10
CA GLN A 379 -27.67 -9.09 -15.16
C GLN A 379 -28.13 -9.22 -13.70
N ALA A 380 -29.34 -8.75 -13.39
CA ALA A 380 -29.91 -8.88 -12.05
C ALA A 380 -30.13 -10.37 -11.68
N HIS A 381 -30.63 -11.19 -12.60
CA HIS A 381 -30.75 -12.65 -12.40
C HIS A 381 -29.39 -13.30 -12.11
N GLN A 382 -28.35 -12.94 -12.87
CA GLN A 382 -27.00 -13.47 -12.64
C GLN A 382 -26.47 -13.13 -11.24
N ARG A 383 -26.73 -11.90 -10.75
CA ARG A 383 -26.34 -11.50 -9.39
C ARG A 383 -27.08 -12.29 -8.31
N VAL A 384 -28.34 -12.65 -8.55
CA VAL A 384 -29.12 -13.51 -7.64
C VAL A 384 -28.58 -14.93 -7.67
N ASP A 385 -28.18 -15.46 -8.83
CA ASP A 385 -27.55 -16.79 -8.91
C ASP A 385 -26.21 -16.83 -8.14
N GLU A 386 -25.45 -15.73 -8.14
CA GLU A 386 -24.19 -15.57 -7.38
C GLU A 386 -24.38 -15.59 -5.86
N LEU A 387 -25.60 -15.42 -5.35
CA LEU A 387 -25.94 -15.59 -3.93
C LEU A 387 -25.86 -17.05 -3.47
N THR A 388 -25.82 -18.00 -4.41
CA THR A 388 -25.57 -19.42 -4.13
C THR A 388 -24.08 -19.71 -4.22
N TYR A 389 -23.45 -19.95 -3.07
CA TYR A 389 -22.03 -20.23 -2.99
C TYR A 389 -21.78 -21.71 -3.29
N ARG A 390 -20.84 -21.98 -4.18
CA ARG A 390 -20.51 -23.32 -4.68
C ARG A 390 -19.04 -23.64 -4.44
N ALA A 391 -18.73 -24.93 -4.22
CA ALA A 391 -17.35 -25.37 -4.08
C ALA A 391 -16.59 -25.21 -5.41
N ALA A 392 -15.40 -24.61 -5.39
CA ALA A 392 -14.57 -24.48 -6.59
C ALA A 392 -13.91 -25.83 -6.98
N TYR A 393 -13.54 -26.65 -5.99
CA TYR A 393 -12.81 -27.90 -6.16
C TYR A 393 -13.38 -29.03 -5.28
N PRO A 394 -13.11 -30.30 -5.60
CA PRO A 394 -13.39 -31.41 -4.70
C PRO A 394 -12.71 -31.24 -3.34
N SER A 395 -13.50 -31.13 -2.28
CA SER A 395 -13.03 -30.73 -0.95
C SER A 395 -13.72 -31.49 0.16
N VAL A 396 -13.14 -31.47 1.36
CA VAL A 396 -13.80 -31.87 2.61
C VAL A 396 -14.10 -30.62 3.42
N VAL A 397 -15.30 -30.49 3.97
CA VAL A 397 -15.64 -29.40 4.88
C VAL A 397 -14.86 -29.56 6.19
N ASN A 398 -13.89 -28.68 6.45
CA ASN A 398 -13.05 -28.76 7.65
C ASN A 398 -13.72 -28.08 8.85
N ARG A 399 -14.29 -26.88 8.63
CA ARG A 399 -14.97 -26.13 9.68
C ARG A 399 -16.11 -25.29 9.12
N GLN A 400 -17.19 -25.20 9.88
CA GLN A 400 -18.32 -24.32 9.61
C GLN A 400 -18.40 -23.24 10.68
N PHE A 401 -18.46 -21.97 10.27
CA PHE A 401 -18.56 -20.82 11.16
C PHE A 401 -19.97 -20.27 11.28
N LYS A 402 -20.81 -20.46 10.24
CA LYS A 402 -22.18 -19.92 10.19
C LYS A 402 -23.19 -21.01 9.86
N THR A 403 -24.36 -20.93 10.47
CA THR A 403 -25.53 -21.77 10.21
C THR A 403 -26.65 -20.95 9.56
N ALA A 404 -27.66 -21.63 9.01
CA ALA A 404 -28.86 -20.95 8.52
C ALA A 404 -29.49 -20.07 9.61
N GLY A 405 -30.00 -18.90 9.21
CA GLY A 405 -30.59 -17.87 10.06
C GLY A 405 -29.62 -16.83 10.62
N LEU A 406 -28.29 -17.03 10.50
CA LEU A 406 -27.31 -16.05 10.99
C LEU A 406 -27.01 -14.97 9.95
N THR A 407 -26.79 -13.75 10.44
CA THR A 407 -26.30 -12.64 9.61
C THR A 407 -24.82 -12.80 9.26
N VAL A 408 -24.44 -12.30 8.10
CA VAL A 408 -23.08 -12.32 7.55
C VAL A 408 -22.72 -10.97 6.97
N ASP A 409 -21.50 -10.53 7.26
CA ASP A 409 -20.90 -9.34 6.64
C ASP A 409 -20.00 -9.72 5.47
N ARG A 410 -19.75 -8.77 4.57
CA ARG A 410 -18.79 -8.96 3.47
C ARG A 410 -17.40 -9.26 4.03
N GLY A 411 -16.78 -10.31 3.52
CA GLY A 411 -15.47 -10.80 3.94
C GLY A 411 -15.51 -11.71 5.17
N GLU A 412 -16.68 -11.94 5.78
CA GLU A 412 -16.79 -12.84 6.92
C GLU A 412 -16.66 -14.32 6.48
N ASN A 413 -15.90 -15.11 7.25
CA ASN A 413 -15.69 -16.53 6.99
C ASN A 413 -16.97 -17.32 7.27
N ILE A 414 -17.42 -18.11 6.31
CA ILE A 414 -18.61 -18.97 6.43
C ILE A 414 -18.20 -20.43 6.58
N LEU A 415 -17.33 -20.93 5.71
CA LEU A 415 -16.81 -22.29 5.71
C LEU A 415 -15.29 -22.30 5.46
N VAL A 416 -14.60 -23.29 6.01
CA VAL A 416 -13.24 -23.67 5.59
C VAL A 416 -13.31 -25.04 4.95
N LEU A 417 -12.85 -25.12 3.71
CA LEU A 417 -12.72 -26.32 2.93
C LEU A 417 -11.26 -26.78 2.91
N ARG A 418 -11.05 -28.09 2.95
CA ARG A 418 -9.75 -28.71 2.72
C ARG A 418 -9.80 -29.42 1.37
N ARG A 419 -8.93 -29.02 0.44
CA ARG A 419 -8.85 -29.65 -0.87
C ARG A 419 -8.40 -31.11 -0.76
N ILE A 420 -9.03 -32.01 -1.52
CA ILE A 420 -8.68 -33.44 -1.58
C ILE A 420 -7.59 -33.69 -2.63
N ASP A 421 -7.57 -32.86 -3.67
CA ASP A 421 -6.75 -33.01 -4.87
C ASP A 421 -5.36 -32.36 -4.79
N ALA A 422 -4.98 -31.82 -3.62
CA ALA A 422 -3.76 -31.06 -3.46
C ALA A 422 -2.75 -31.76 -2.55
N ASP A 423 -1.48 -31.81 -2.98
CA ASP A 423 -0.41 -32.48 -2.27
C ASP A 423 -0.24 -31.98 -0.83
N PRO A 424 -0.15 -32.88 0.17
CA PRO A 424 0.19 -32.47 1.53
C PRO A 424 1.61 -31.91 1.53
N TYR A 425 1.86 -30.99 2.44
CA TYR A 425 3.18 -30.40 2.67
C TYR A 425 3.46 -30.35 4.18
N VAL A 426 4.66 -29.96 4.55
CA VAL A 426 5.06 -29.79 5.95
C VAL A 426 5.29 -28.30 6.23
N ASP A 427 4.60 -27.79 7.23
CA ASP A 427 4.87 -26.48 7.82
C ASP A 427 5.86 -26.64 8.96
N ALA A 428 7.02 -25.99 8.87
CA ALA A 428 8.05 -26.00 9.89
C ALA A 428 8.24 -24.58 10.47
N TYR A 429 8.06 -24.45 11.78
CA TYR A 429 8.33 -23.20 12.49
C TYR A 429 9.74 -23.26 13.06
N LEU A 430 10.56 -22.27 12.76
CA LEU A 430 12.01 -22.26 12.98
C LEU A 430 12.41 -21.02 13.76
N THR A 431 13.49 -21.10 14.54
CA THR A 431 14.10 -19.88 15.12
C THR A 431 14.82 -19.07 14.05
N GLN A 432 15.09 -17.79 14.31
CA GLN A 432 15.88 -16.93 13.39
C GLN A 432 17.29 -17.48 13.13
N ASP A 433 17.88 -18.16 14.10
CA ASP A 433 19.18 -18.82 13.94
C ASP A 433 19.06 -20.06 13.03
N GLN A 434 18.08 -20.93 13.29
CA GLN A 434 17.86 -22.15 12.50
C GLN A 434 17.60 -21.86 11.01
N VAL A 435 16.74 -20.88 10.72
CA VAL A 435 16.44 -20.47 9.33
C VAL A 435 17.64 -19.80 8.65
N GLY A 436 18.59 -19.29 9.43
CA GLY A 436 19.87 -18.76 8.95
C GLY A 436 20.69 -19.79 8.18
N TYR A 437 20.60 -21.06 8.58
CA TYR A 437 21.35 -22.17 8.00
C TYR A 437 20.63 -22.93 6.88
N LEU A 438 19.37 -22.60 6.57
CA LEU A 438 18.59 -23.33 5.56
C LEU A 438 18.67 -22.64 4.18
N GLU A 439 18.50 -23.44 3.13
CA GLU A 439 18.46 -23.00 1.73
C GLU A 439 17.26 -23.64 1.03
N ALA A 440 16.58 -22.87 0.17
CA ALA A 440 15.49 -23.40 -0.63
C ALA A 440 16.03 -24.44 -1.63
N GLY A 441 15.30 -25.53 -1.84
CA GLY A 441 15.74 -26.71 -2.61
C GLY A 441 16.58 -27.71 -1.81
N ALA A 442 16.95 -27.41 -0.56
CA ALA A 442 17.66 -28.37 0.29
C ALA A 442 16.78 -29.59 0.59
N ARG A 443 17.33 -30.79 0.43
CA ARG A 443 16.64 -32.04 0.73
C ARG A 443 17.04 -32.57 2.10
N GLY A 444 16.05 -33.04 2.84
CA GLY A 444 16.24 -33.70 4.13
C GLY A 444 15.22 -34.78 4.38
N THR A 445 15.14 -35.23 5.62
CA THR A 445 14.26 -36.32 6.03
C THR A 445 13.22 -35.84 7.03
N ALA A 446 11.97 -36.19 6.78
CA ALA A 446 10.82 -35.95 7.64
C ALA A 446 10.37 -37.26 8.28
N TYR A 447 10.42 -37.35 9.61
CA TYR A 447 9.92 -38.48 10.36
C TYR A 447 8.51 -38.17 10.90
N VAL A 448 7.53 -39.00 10.55
CA VAL A 448 6.13 -38.85 10.98
C VAL A 448 5.83 -39.93 12.04
N PRO A 449 5.79 -39.59 13.35
CA PRO A 449 5.69 -40.57 14.42
C PRO A 449 4.41 -41.41 14.39
N ALA A 450 3.28 -40.79 13.99
CA ALA A 450 1.99 -41.47 13.90
C ALA A 450 2.00 -42.65 12.92
N ARG A 451 2.92 -42.65 11.96
CA ARG A 451 3.11 -43.71 10.97
C ARG A 451 4.38 -44.51 11.19
N ASN A 452 5.28 -44.05 12.05
CA ASN A 452 6.61 -44.63 12.25
C ASN A 452 7.40 -44.75 10.92
N GLU A 453 7.25 -43.76 10.04
CA GLU A 453 7.81 -43.76 8.68
C GLU A 453 8.65 -42.48 8.43
N TYR A 454 9.66 -42.62 7.56
CA TYR A 454 10.53 -41.52 7.11
C TYR A 454 10.22 -41.17 5.65
N TYR A 455 10.00 -39.90 5.38
CA TYR A 455 9.77 -39.37 4.04
C TYR A 455 10.91 -38.44 3.63
N THR A 456 11.21 -38.41 2.33
CA THR A 456 12.11 -37.41 1.78
C THR A 456 11.33 -36.12 1.57
N VAL A 457 11.88 -35.00 2.06
CA VAL A 457 11.27 -33.68 1.91
C VAL A 457 12.26 -32.68 1.33
N GLU A 458 11.74 -31.71 0.61
CA GLU A 458 12.50 -30.63 0.00
C GLU A 458 11.98 -29.28 0.50
N VAL A 459 12.89 -28.38 0.88
CA VAL A 459 12.52 -27.03 1.34
C VAL A 459 12.02 -26.21 0.14
N ALA A 460 10.71 -26.03 0.03
CA ALA A 460 10.10 -25.31 -1.08
C ALA A 460 10.13 -23.79 -0.89
N LEU A 461 9.91 -23.33 0.35
CA LEU A 461 9.87 -21.90 0.67
C LEU A 461 10.41 -21.65 2.07
N ILE A 462 11.15 -20.55 2.22
CA ILE A 462 11.66 -20.06 3.50
C ILE A 462 11.18 -18.63 3.67
N ASP A 463 10.53 -18.36 4.81
CA ASP A 463 10.03 -17.04 5.18
C ASP A 463 10.49 -16.70 6.60
N ARG A 464 11.34 -15.69 6.73
CA ARG A 464 11.88 -15.27 8.03
C ARG A 464 10.93 -14.38 8.84
N THR A 465 9.78 -14.05 8.27
CA THR A 465 8.81 -13.09 8.80
C THR A 465 7.44 -13.70 9.10
N SER A 466 7.13 -14.90 8.63
CA SER A 466 5.78 -15.50 8.80
C SER A 466 5.63 -16.47 9.99
N GLY A 467 6.63 -16.62 10.87
CA GLY A 467 6.51 -17.48 12.06
C GLY A 467 5.71 -16.85 13.23
N PHE A 468 5.14 -15.66 13.07
CA PHE A 468 4.42 -14.94 14.14
C PHE A 468 2.97 -15.45 14.35
N LEU A 469 2.80 -16.72 14.66
CA LEU A 469 1.47 -17.38 14.79
C LEU A 469 0.49 -16.64 15.74
N LYS A 470 0.96 -16.23 16.93
CA LYS A 470 0.11 -15.52 17.91
C LYS A 470 -0.31 -14.10 17.48
N GLN A 471 0.39 -13.47 16.54
CA GLN A 471 0.04 -12.14 16.04
C GLN A 471 -0.81 -12.23 14.76
N MET A 472 -0.66 -13.32 14.00
CA MET A 472 -1.48 -13.59 12.82
C MET A 472 -2.91 -14.08 13.16
N GLU A 473 -3.12 -14.77 14.29
CA GLU A 473 -4.45 -15.24 14.73
C GLU A 473 -5.30 -14.17 15.46
N LEU A 474 -4.74 -12.98 15.77
CA LEU A 474 -5.45 -11.90 16.48
C LEU A 474 -5.85 -10.69 15.60
N PRO A 475 -6.50 -10.83 14.42
CA PRO A 475 -7.02 -9.65 13.70
C PRO A 475 -8.12 -8.87 14.46
N LYS A 476 -8.62 -9.39 15.59
CA LYS A 476 -9.78 -8.83 16.32
C LYS A 476 -9.47 -8.07 17.62
N MET A 477 -8.20 -7.84 17.97
CA MET A 477 -7.86 -6.97 19.11
C MET A 477 -7.26 -5.65 18.64
N LEU A 478 -7.80 -4.55 19.16
CA LEU A 478 -7.48 -3.16 18.81
C LEU A 478 -6.04 -2.71 19.10
N GLN A 479 -5.15 -3.57 19.60
CA GLN A 479 -3.71 -3.27 19.77
C GLN A 479 -2.87 -4.56 19.72
N PRO A 480 -1.89 -4.70 18.81
CA PRO A 480 -0.88 -5.74 18.93
C PRO A 480 0.04 -5.38 20.09
N GLN A 481 -0.06 -6.12 21.21
CA GLN A 481 0.93 -6.01 22.28
C GLN A 481 2.28 -6.51 21.76
N TYR A 482 3.28 -5.63 21.72
CA TYR A 482 4.66 -6.03 21.49
C TYR A 482 5.14 -6.86 22.69
N SER A 483 5.43 -8.15 22.48
CA SER A 483 6.10 -8.98 23.48
C SER A 483 7.56 -9.17 23.10
N TRP A 484 8.47 -8.90 24.03
CA TRP A 484 9.88 -9.24 23.86
C TRP A 484 10.00 -10.76 23.72
N ARG A 485 10.65 -11.23 22.66
CA ARG A 485 10.83 -12.66 22.35
C ARG A 485 12.31 -12.98 22.30
N GLY A 486 12.70 -14.06 22.97
CA GLY A 486 14.08 -14.53 23.00
C GLY A 486 14.50 -15.16 21.67
N VAL A 487 15.81 -15.43 21.53
CA VAL A 487 16.41 -16.06 20.33
C VAL A 487 15.86 -17.46 20.04
N GLU A 488 15.26 -18.11 21.04
CA GLU A 488 14.67 -19.45 20.95
C GLU A 488 13.22 -19.46 20.43
N ASP A 489 12.61 -18.29 20.18
CA ASP A 489 11.22 -18.22 19.68
C ASP A 489 11.15 -18.58 18.17
N PRO A 490 10.32 -19.56 17.77
CA PRO A 490 10.15 -19.95 16.37
C PRO A 490 9.39 -18.89 15.56
N SER A 491 10.10 -17.81 15.23
CA SER A 491 9.59 -16.64 14.50
C SER A 491 9.79 -16.69 12.98
N ALA A 492 10.46 -17.73 12.49
CA ALA A 492 10.60 -18.02 11.06
C ALA A 492 9.76 -19.22 10.65
N TYR A 493 9.47 -19.33 9.36
CA TYR A 493 8.63 -20.33 8.74
C TYR A 493 9.35 -20.95 7.55
N ALA A 494 9.21 -22.26 7.37
CA ALA A 494 9.61 -22.95 6.16
C ALA A 494 8.53 -23.93 5.72
N LYS A 495 8.22 -23.91 4.42
CA LYS A 495 7.34 -24.87 3.77
C LYS A 495 8.18 -25.95 3.09
N LEU A 496 7.91 -27.21 3.39
CA LEU A 496 8.59 -28.35 2.76
C LEU A 496 7.59 -29.21 2.00
N THR A 497 7.97 -29.66 0.80
CA THR A 497 7.16 -30.57 -0.02
C THR A 497 7.72 -31.99 0.09
N PHE A 498 6.85 -32.98 0.03
CA PHE A 498 7.27 -34.38 -0.03
C PHE A 498 7.79 -34.72 -1.42
N VAL A 499 8.88 -35.49 -1.49
CA VAL A 499 9.51 -35.91 -2.74
C VAL A 499 9.20 -37.38 -2.98
N GLY A 500 8.50 -37.68 -4.08
CA GLY A 500 8.24 -39.06 -4.53
C GLY A 500 7.19 -39.82 -3.70
N LEU A 501 6.18 -39.13 -3.17
CA LEU A 501 5.11 -39.73 -2.38
C LEU A 501 4.19 -40.62 -3.23
N LYS A 502 3.81 -41.80 -2.73
CA LYS A 502 2.86 -42.67 -3.45
C LYS A 502 1.40 -42.26 -3.17
N PRO A 503 0.45 -42.47 -4.11
CA PRO A 503 -0.97 -42.13 -3.92
C PRO A 503 -1.63 -42.77 -2.69
N GLU A 504 -1.19 -43.97 -2.29
CA GLU A 504 -1.69 -44.67 -1.09
C GLU A 504 -1.18 -44.03 0.21
N GLU A 505 0.03 -43.45 0.18
CA GLU A 505 0.64 -42.78 1.33
C GLU A 505 -0.04 -41.43 1.60
N PHE A 506 -0.54 -40.77 0.55
CA PHE A 506 -1.27 -39.49 0.57
C PHE A 506 -2.49 -39.52 1.49
N ALA A 507 -3.30 -40.59 1.41
CA ALA A 507 -4.54 -40.71 2.17
C ALA A 507 -4.31 -40.82 3.70
N GLY A 508 -3.12 -41.27 4.12
CA GLY A 508 -2.77 -41.42 5.53
C GLY A 508 -1.96 -40.26 6.11
N LEU A 509 -1.66 -39.22 5.34
CA LEU A 509 -1.01 -37.98 5.82
C LEU A 509 -2.07 -36.91 6.11
N ALA A 510 -2.79 -37.09 7.22
CA ALA A 510 -3.78 -36.11 7.67
C ALA A 510 -3.10 -34.79 8.08
N SER A 511 -3.79 -33.67 7.87
CA SER A 511 -3.36 -32.36 8.37
C SER A 511 -3.29 -32.37 9.90
N GLY A 512 -2.25 -31.80 10.48
CA GLY A 512 -2.01 -31.71 11.93
C GLY A 512 -1.11 -32.79 12.51
N LEU A 513 -0.61 -33.75 11.72
CA LEU A 513 0.34 -34.75 12.21
C LEU A 513 1.71 -34.10 12.50
N PRO A 514 2.33 -34.34 13.68
CA PRO A 514 3.64 -33.81 13.99
C PRO A 514 4.73 -34.47 13.13
N VAL A 515 5.74 -33.68 12.78
CA VAL A 515 6.85 -34.11 11.92
C VAL A 515 8.17 -33.67 12.56
N TYR A 516 9.13 -34.58 12.63
CA TYR A 516 10.51 -34.26 13.00
C TYR A 516 11.34 -34.13 11.73
N LEU A 517 11.93 -32.95 11.50
CA LEU A 517 12.74 -32.69 10.31
C LEU A 517 14.22 -32.73 10.64
N ASN A 518 15.00 -33.30 9.74
CA ASN A 518 16.46 -33.27 9.77
C ASN A 518 16.96 -32.73 8.43
N LEU A 519 17.50 -31.51 8.46
CA LEU A 519 17.87 -30.70 7.29
C LEU A 519 19.37 -30.39 7.29
N PRO A 520 20.04 -30.32 6.12
CA PRO A 520 21.44 -29.93 6.03
C PRO A 520 21.64 -28.43 6.30
N LYS A 521 22.74 -28.06 7.00
CA LYS A 521 23.16 -26.67 7.21
C LYS A 521 23.94 -26.14 5.99
N ARG A 522 23.70 -24.88 5.63
CA ARG A 522 24.48 -24.14 4.63
C ARG A 522 25.86 -23.78 5.19
N HIS A 523 26.93 -24.13 4.47
CA HIS A 523 28.31 -23.83 4.88
C HIS A 523 28.83 -22.57 4.20
N HIS A 524 29.15 -21.53 4.99
CA HIS A 524 30.07 -20.48 4.57
C HIS A 524 31.50 -20.89 4.98
N PHE A 525 32.28 -21.38 4.03
CA PHE A 525 33.71 -21.66 4.25
C PHE A 525 34.47 -20.34 4.42
N PHE A 526 34.82 -20.01 5.65
CA PHE A 526 35.69 -18.88 6.03
C PHE A 526 37.16 -19.21 5.76
N TRP A 527 37.63 -19.26 4.51
CA TRP A 527 39.06 -19.15 4.16
C TRP A 527 39.14 -18.63 2.71
N SER A 528 39.36 -17.33 2.53
CA SER A 528 39.67 -16.75 1.23
C SER A 528 41.17 -16.85 0.97
N THR A 529 41.56 -17.68 0.00
CA THR A 529 42.91 -17.68 -0.58
C THR A 529 43.08 -16.46 -1.49
N PRO A 530 44.15 -15.66 -1.36
CA PRO A 530 44.42 -14.56 -2.26
C PRO A 530 45.07 -15.10 -3.54
N GLY A 531 44.32 -15.08 -4.63
CA GLY A 531 44.81 -15.47 -5.95
C GLY A 531 43.99 -16.60 -6.56
N ASP A 532 42.84 -16.25 -7.09
CA ASP A 532 42.39 -16.72 -8.40
C ASP A 532 41.12 -15.94 -8.75
N ALA A 533 41.23 -15.08 -9.76
CA ALA A 533 40.08 -14.50 -10.42
C ALA A 533 39.46 -15.57 -11.33
N PRO A 534 38.16 -15.85 -11.26
CA PRO A 534 37.45 -16.44 -12.37
C PRO A 534 36.72 -15.34 -13.14
N ARG A 535 37.08 -15.21 -14.41
CA ARG A 535 36.16 -14.75 -15.44
C ARG A 535 34.99 -15.73 -15.49
N SER A 536 33.79 -15.29 -15.15
CA SER A 536 32.56 -15.88 -15.67
C SER A 536 31.50 -14.80 -15.76
N ALA A 537 31.10 -14.50 -17.00
CA ALA A 537 29.87 -13.84 -17.33
C ALA A 537 28.66 -14.66 -16.84
N GLY A 538 27.56 -13.96 -16.53
CA GLY A 538 26.23 -14.57 -16.49
C GLY A 538 25.50 -14.44 -15.15
N ALA A 539 24.53 -13.52 -15.15
CA ALA A 539 23.32 -13.52 -14.32
C ALA A 539 23.50 -13.43 -12.79
N GLY A 540 23.70 -12.19 -12.32
CA GLY A 540 23.44 -11.79 -10.94
C GLY A 540 22.47 -10.63 -10.93
N ILE A 541 21.19 -10.94 -10.68
CA ILE A 541 20.10 -10.00 -10.43
C ILE A 541 20.48 -9.11 -9.26
N LYS A 542 20.65 -7.81 -9.51
CA LYS A 542 20.63 -6.77 -8.49
C LYS A 542 19.19 -6.34 -8.26
N CYS A 543 18.64 -6.74 -7.12
CA CYS A 543 17.49 -6.06 -6.54
C CYS A 543 18.01 -4.77 -5.86
N ASP A 544 18.07 -3.68 -6.61
CA ASP A 544 18.14 -2.31 -6.09
C ASP A 544 17.12 -1.51 -6.90
N GLY A 545 15.85 -1.59 -6.50
CA GLY A 545 14.74 -0.88 -7.13
C GLY A 545 14.58 0.53 -6.55
N ALA A 546 15.59 1.37 -6.72
CA ALA A 546 15.39 2.82 -6.68
C ALA A 546 15.22 3.27 -8.13
N ILE A 547 14.03 3.77 -8.48
CA ILE A 547 13.75 4.36 -9.79
C ILE A 547 14.52 5.67 -9.85
N ARG A 548 15.73 5.65 -10.41
CA ARG A 548 16.50 6.87 -10.64
C ARG A 548 15.88 7.63 -11.81
N SER A 549 15.34 8.82 -11.54
CA SER A 549 15.12 9.83 -12.56
C SER A 549 16.42 10.62 -12.77
N GLU A 550 16.82 10.86 -14.02
CA GLU A 550 17.89 11.81 -14.31
C GLU A 550 17.40 13.25 -14.05
N PRO A 551 18.26 14.18 -13.57
CA PRO A 551 17.85 15.53 -13.23
C PRO A 551 17.48 16.33 -14.49
N VAL A 552 16.20 16.66 -14.64
CA VAL A 552 15.66 17.57 -15.66
C VAL A 552 15.33 18.91 -14.99
N PRO A 553 15.67 20.07 -15.59
CA PRO A 553 15.39 21.37 -14.99
C PRO A 553 13.88 21.65 -14.89
N ALA A 554 13.49 22.42 -13.87
CA ALA A 554 12.14 22.97 -13.73
C ALA A 554 11.69 23.71 -15.00
N ALA A 555 10.37 23.86 -15.17
CA ALA A 555 9.76 24.47 -16.34
C ALA A 555 10.01 26.01 -16.45
N HIS A 556 11.27 26.47 -16.43
CA HIS A 556 11.73 27.79 -16.90
C HIS A 556 13.24 27.87 -17.12
N ALA A 557 13.64 28.17 -18.36
CA ALA A 557 14.85 28.94 -18.66
C ALA A 557 14.70 29.85 -19.91
N GLU A 558 13.49 30.06 -20.45
CA GLU A 558 13.29 30.95 -21.60
C GLU A 558 12.17 31.96 -21.30
N GLY A 559 12.48 33.24 -21.58
CA GLY A 559 11.61 34.39 -21.34
C GLY A 559 10.37 34.41 -22.25
N PRO A 560 9.41 35.32 -21.98
CA PRO A 560 8.08 35.25 -22.56
C PRO A 560 8.09 35.68 -24.03
N VAL A 561 7.61 34.80 -24.91
CA VAL A 561 7.23 35.14 -26.28
C VAL A 561 5.71 35.11 -26.35
N SER A 562 5.13 36.19 -26.89
CA SER A 562 3.70 36.40 -27.05
C SER A 562 3.03 35.25 -27.83
N HIS A 563 1.85 34.83 -27.35
CA HIS A 563 0.94 33.87 -28.01
C HIS A 563 1.60 32.54 -28.39
N ALA A 564 2.08 31.77 -27.41
CA ALA A 564 2.75 30.50 -27.67
C ALA A 564 1.80 29.45 -28.30
N ASP A 565 2.19 28.94 -29.46
CA ASP A 565 1.63 27.79 -30.21
C ASP A 565 2.02 26.43 -29.58
N THR A 566 2.27 26.38 -28.28
CA THR A 566 2.74 25.17 -27.57
C THR A 566 2.15 25.15 -26.16
N PRO A 567 1.84 23.97 -25.58
CA PRO A 567 1.33 23.89 -24.21
C PRO A 567 2.30 24.55 -23.22
N VAL A 568 1.76 25.38 -22.32
CA VAL A 568 2.53 26.24 -21.41
C VAL A 568 2.56 25.72 -19.97
N LEU A 569 1.63 24.85 -19.58
CA LEU A 569 1.61 24.20 -18.26
C LEU A 569 2.50 22.95 -18.22
N TRP A 570 2.81 22.37 -19.38
CA TRP A 570 3.75 21.26 -19.52
C TRP A 570 5.12 21.77 -19.98
N PRO A 571 6.23 21.17 -19.52
CA PRO A 571 7.54 21.49 -20.07
C PRO A 571 7.59 21.02 -21.54
N SER A 572 8.26 21.78 -22.40
CA SER A 572 8.38 21.44 -23.83
C SER A 572 9.04 20.07 -24.04
N ALA A 573 9.91 19.65 -23.12
CA ALA A 573 10.57 18.33 -23.13
C ALA A 573 9.66 17.16 -22.71
N ALA A 574 8.45 17.42 -22.20
CA ALA A 574 7.55 16.37 -21.73
C ALA A 574 7.21 15.39 -22.86
N ALA A 575 7.11 14.12 -22.52
CA ALA A 575 6.92 13.06 -23.51
C ALA A 575 5.58 13.20 -24.27
N ILE A 576 4.54 13.64 -23.55
CA ILE A 576 3.23 13.94 -24.12
C ILE A 576 3.25 15.09 -25.15
N ILE A 577 4.19 16.04 -25.00
CA ILE A 577 4.36 17.19 -25.90
C ILE A 577 5.20 16.79 -27.11
N GLN A 578 6.29 16.07 -26.86
CA GLN A 578 7.21 15.57 -27.89
C GLN A 578 6.60 14.46 -28.77
N GLY A 579 5.42 13.94 -28.42
CA GLY A 579 4.80 12.82 -29.11
C GLY A 579 5.66 11.54 -29.04
N LYS A 580 6.51 11.44 -28.02
CA LYS A 580 7.34 10.25 -27.79
C LYS A 580 6.44 9.14 -27.27
N ASP A 581 6.56 7.96 -27.86
CA ASP A 581 5.89 6.78 -27.33
C ASP A 581 6.56 6.40 -26.00
N VAL A 582 5.86 6.66 -24.89
CA VAL A 582 6.31 6.27 -23.54
C VAL A 582 5.99 4.79 -23.34
N SER A 583 6.53 3.92 -24.18
CA SER A 583 6.31 2.48 -24.08
C SER A 583 7.18 1.90 -22.95
N SER A 584 6.90 2.28 -21.71
CA SER A 584 7.52 1.68 -20.53
C SER A 584 6.59 0.60 -19.97
N LYS A 585 7.16 -0.49 -19.46
CA LYS A 585 6.38 -1.57 -18.82
C LYS A 585 5.50 -1.06 -17.68
N ASP A 586 5.91 0.03 -17.03
CA ASP A 586 5.23 0.61 -15.88
C ASP A 586 4.11 1.59 -16.31
N PHE A 587 4.22 2.22 -17.48
CA PHE A 587 3.19 3.12 -18.00
C PHE A 587 2.07 2.39 -18.74
N GLU A 588 2.32 1.28 -19.44
CA GLU A 588 1.29 0.57 -20.23
C GLU A 588 -0.01 0.26 -19.46
N PRO A 589 0.03 -0.22 -18.20
CA PRO A 589 -1.20 -0.39 -17.42
C PRO A 589 -1.95 0.93 -17.17
N VAL A 590 -1.20 2.00 -16.87
CA VAL A 590 -1.78 3.35 -16.66
C VAL A 590 -2.35 3.90 -17.95
N ARG A 591 -1.67 3.70 -19.09
CA ARG A 591 -2.14 4.06 -20.42
C ARG A 591 -3.48 3.39 -20.73
N ALA A 592 -3.60 2.09 -20.47
CA ALA A 592 -4.85 1.37 -20.67
C ALA A 592 -6.00 1.93 -19.80
N GLU A 593 -5.73 2.23 -18.53
CA GLU A 593 -6.72 2.85 -17.63
C GLU A 593 -7.13 4.25 -18.10
N VAL A 594 -6.19 5.08 -18.56
CA VAL A 594 -6.47 6.40 -19.13
C VAL A 594 -7.39 6.29 -20.34
N LEU A 595 -7.08 5.37 -21.28
CA LEU A 595 -7.91 5.16 -22.47
C LEU A 595 -9.31 4.63 -22.12
N GLN A 596 -9.41 3.74 -21.13
CA GLN A 596 -10.70 3.25 -20.64
C GLN A 596 -11.52 4.38 -20.02
N ALA A 597 -10.91 5.19 -19.14
CA ALA A 597 -11.57 6.31 -18.48
C ALA A 597 -12.00 7.39 -19.48
N ALA A 598 -11.16 7.72 -20.46
CA ALA A 598 -11.46 8.66 -21.53
C ALA A 598 -12.61 8.16 -22.43
N SER A 599 -12.59 6.89 -22.81
CA SER A 599 -13.66 6.29 -23.62
C SER A 599 -15.01 6.31 -22.89
N HIS A 600 -15.01 6.06 -21.58
CA HIS A 600 -16.20 6.20 -20.75
C HIS A 600 -16.67 7.66 -20.66
N ALA A 601 -15.74 8.61 -20.49
CA ALA A 601 -16.05 10.04 -20.40
C ALA A 601 -16.72 10.59 -21.67
N VAL A 602 -16.27 10.16 -22.85
CA VAL A 602 -16.89 10.53 -24.14
C VAL A 602 -18.38 10.18 -24.18
N GLN A 603 -18.80 9.09 -23.51
CA GLN A 603 -20.19 8.63 -23.49
C GLN A 603 -21.08 9.36 -22.47
N LEU A 604 -20.52 9.79 -21.32
CA LEU A 604 -21.29 10.39 -20.23
C LEU A 604 -21.77 11.82 -20.53
N GLY A 605 -21.03 12.56 -21.35
CA GLY A 605 -21.25 14.00 -21.57
C GLY A 605 -20.93 14.86 -20.34
N PRO A 606 -20.78 16.19 -20.50
CA PRO A 606 -20.51 17.10 -19.39
C PRO A 606 -21.78 17.40 -18.58
N ALA A 607 -21.61 17.70 -17.30
CA ALA A 607 -22.65 18.12 -16.36
C ALA A 607 -22.24 19.44 -15.66
N PRO A 608 -22.13 20.56 -16.42
CA PRO A 608 -21.66 21.82 -15.87
C PRO A 608 -22.66 22.41 -14.87
N VAL A 609 -22.12 23.10 -13.87
CA VAL A 609 -22.91 23.87 -12.89
C VAL A 609 -22.59 25.35 -13.00
N LYS A 610 -23.63 26.19 -12.79
CA LYS A 610 -23.49 27.65 -12.90
C LYS A 610 -22.53 28.22 -11.86
N ALA A 611 -22.61 27.75 -10.62
CA ALA A 611 -21.68 28.11 -9.55
C ALA A 611 -21.35 26.85 -8.76
N LEU A 612 -20.11 26.75 -8.30
CA LEU A 612 -19.65 25.65 -7.45
C LEU A 612 -19.90 26.03 -5.98
N HIS A 613 -20.37 25.06 -5.20
CA HIS A 613 -20.68 25.23 -3.78
C HIS A 613 -20.24 24.00 -2.97
N SER A 614 -19.15 24.13 -2.24
CA SER A 614 -18.54 23.06 -1.44
C SER A 614 -17.77 23.55 -0.21
N SER A 615 -17.23 24.76 -0.31
CA SER A 615 -16.58 25.46 0.78
C SER A 615 -17.57 25.77 1.89
N GLY A 616 -17.16 25.51 3.13
CA GLY A 616 -18.00 25.77 4.30
C GLY A 616 -19.22 24.86 4.45
N VAL A 617 -19.57 24.03 3.46
CA VAL A 617 -20.72 23.13 3.52
C VAL A 617 -20.52 22.08 4.61
N SER A 618 -21.52 21.95 5.47
CA SER A 618 -21.58 20.91 6.50
C SER A 618 -22.84 20.04 6.41
N ASP A 619 -23.67 20.22 5.38
CA ASP A 619 -24.82 19.37 5.08
C ASP A 619 -24.53 18.56 3.81
N LYS A 620 -24.51 17.22 3.92
CA LYS A 620 -24.30 16.34 2.77
C LYS A 620 -25.47 16.31 1.80
N GLN A 621 -26.66 16.66 2.28
CA GLN A 621 -27.89 16.62 1.50
C GLN A 621 -28.15 17.91 0.72
N ASP A 622 -27.27 18.91 0.87
CA ASP A 622 -27.31 20.12 0.07
C ASP A 622 -27.25 19.77 -1.44
N PRO A 623 -28.31 20.09 -2.21
CA PRO A 623 -28.36 19.76 -3.63
C PRO A 623 -27.27 20.44 -4.47
N GLU A 624 -26.89 21.67 -4.12
CA GLU A 624 -25.83 22.42 -4.81
C GLU A 624 -24.45 21.80 -4.52
N PHE A 625 -24.25 21.33 -3.29
CA PHE A 625 -23.08 20.53 -2.94
C PHE A 625 -23.00 19.22 -3.72
N GLN A 626 -24.09 18.45 -3.78
CA GLN A 626 -24.12 17.19 -4.52
C GLN A 626 -23.94 17.38 -6.03
N ALA A 627 -24.48 18.47 -6.58
CA ALA A 627 -24.24 18.86 -7.97
C ALA A 627 -22.77 19.21 -8.19
N THR A 628 -22.18 20.02 -7.31
CA THR A 628 -20.75 20.40 -7.34
C THR A 628 -19.83 19.19 -7.27
N ARG A 629 -20.10 18.24 -6.35
CA ARG A 629 -19.29 17.03 -6.20
C ARG A 629 -19.33 16.13 -7.44
N ARG A 630 -20.46 16.08 -8.15
CA ARG A 630 -20.58 15.40 -9.44
C ARG A 630 -19.83 16.16 -10.54
N ALA A 631 -19.98 17.48 -10.56
CA ALA A 631 -19.38 18.37 -11.56
C ALA A 631 -17.84 18.36 -11.52
N PHE A 632 -17.21 18.18 -10.35
CA PHE A 632 -15.74 18.06 -10.25
C PHE A 632 -15.15 16.96 -11.13
N GLN A 633 -15.89 15.87 -11.36
CA GLN A 633 -15.41 14.76 -12.20
C GLN A 633 -15.21 15.18 -13.66
N ASP A 634 -15.88 16.23 -14.12
CA ASP A 634 -15.76 16.69 -15.51
C ASP A 634 -14.38 17.26 -15.83
N ALA A 635 -13.73 17.92 -14.87
CA ALA A 635 -12.39 18.46 -15.07
C ALA A 635 -11.36 17.34 -15.23
N ASP A 636 -11.42 16.31 -14.39
CA ASP A 636 -10.57 15.13 -14.48
C ASP A 636 -10.82 14.37 -15.80
N ARG A 637 -12.09 14.22 -16.18
CA ARG A 637 -12.49 13.59 -17.46
C ARG A 637 -11.94 14.36 -18.66
N ALA A 638 -12.06 15.69 -18.65
CA ALA A 638 -11.54 16.54 -19.73
C ALA A 638 -10.01 16.41 -19.87
N ALA A 639 -9.30 16.38 -18.74
CA ALA A 639 -7.84 16.19 -18.73
C ALA A 639 -7.43 14.80 -19.23
N LEU A 640 -8.12 13.75 -18.80
CA LEU A 640 -7.87 12.37 -19.26
C LEU A 640 -8.18 12.19 -20.75
N MET A 641 -9.26 12.78 -21.27
CA MET A 641 -9.56 12.80 -22.71
C MET A 641 -8.49 13.57 -23.49
N ALA A 642 -8.00 14.70 -22.97
CA ALA A 642 -6.92 15.46 -23.61
C ALA A 642 -5.61 14.64 -23.68
N ILE A 643 -5.28 13.92 -22.60
CA ILE A 643 -4.15 12.97 -22.59
C ILE A 643 -4.39 11.85 -23.59
N ALA A 644 -5.57 11.22 -23.59
CA ALA A 644 -5.91 10.14 -24.52
C ALA A 644 -5.81 10.59 -25.98
N TYR A 645 -6.25 11.81 -26.29
CA TYR A 645 -6.06 12.43 -27.61
C TYR A 645 -4.57 12.56 -27.94
N ARG A 646 -3.73 13.09 -27.05
CA ARG A 646 -2.28 13.21 -27.28
C ARG A 646 -1.59 11.86 -27.47
N LEU A 647 -2.06 10.81 -26.79
CA LEU A 647 -1.48 9.45 -26.87
C LEU A 647 -1.92 8.65 -28.11
N THR A 648 -3.04 8.99 -28.73
CA THR A 648 -3.66 8.16 -29.79
C THR A 648 -3.95 8.92 -31.08
N ASN A 649 -4.02 10.25 -31.00
CA ASN A 649 -4.53 11.14 -32.03
C ASN A 649 -5.98 10.83 -32.47
N ALA A 650 -6.75 10.11 -31.66
CA ALA A 650 -8.15 9.77 -31.96
C ALA A 650 -9.07 10.98 -31.78
N LYS A 651 -9.81 11.33 -32.85
CA LYS A 651 -10.63 12.55 -32.90
C LYS A 651 -11.77 12.56 -31.88
N GLU A 652 -12.30 11.40 -31.50
CA GLU A 652 -13.37 11.31 -30.50
C GLU A 652 -12.97 11.92 -29.15
N TYR A 653 -11.72 11.74 -28.72
CA TYR A 653 -11.23 12.30 -27.46
C TYR A 653 -11.05 13.81 -27.56
N LEU A 654 -10.57 14.32 -28.71
CA LEU A 654 -10.47 15.76 -28.97
C LEU A 654 -11.85 16.43 -28.93
N GLU A 655 -12.84 15.86 -29.64
CA GLU A 655 -14.21 16.37 -29.65
C GLU A 655 -14.87 16.28 -28.28
N GLY A 656 -14.61 15.21 -27.52
CA GLY A 656 -15.04 15.06 -26.13
C GLY A 656 -14.47 16.16 -25.23
N THR A 657 -13.15 16.38 -25.28
CA THR A 657 -12.49 17.47 -24.53
C THR A 657 -13.05 18.84 -24.92
N ARG A 658 -13.20 19.11 -26.23
CA ARG A 658 -13.79 20.36 -26.73
C ARG A 658 -15.20 20.58 -26.17
N LYS A 659 -16.06 19.56 -26.21
CA LYS A 659 -17.44 19.63 -25.71
C LYS A 659 -17.48 20.00 -24.23
N PHE A 660 -16.68 19.32 -23.40
CA PHE A 660 -16.62 19.61 -21.96
C PHE A 660 -16.15 21.05 -21.69
N LEU A 661 -15.08 21.49 -22.34
CA LEU A 661 -14.57 22.85 -22.19
C LEU A 661 -15.59 23.91 -22.64
N ALA A 662 -16.24 23.73 -23.78
CA ALA A 662 -17.19 24.70 -24.33
C ALA A 662 -18.48 24.81 -23.49
N GLU A 663 -19.03 23.69 -23.02
CA GLU A 663 -20.25 23.69 -22.20
C GLU A 663 -20.01 24.31 -20.82
N TRP A 664 -18.85 24.02 -20.20
CA TRP A 664 -18.44 24.68 -18.97
C TRP A 664 -18.16 26.17 -19.18
N ALA A 665 -17.47 26.55 -20.25
CA ALA A 665 -17.21 27.95 -20.56
C ALA A 665 -18.48 28.78 -20.79
N THR A 666 -19.55 28.13 -21.27
CA THR A 666 -20.87 28.74 -21.48
C THR A 666 -21.67 28.85 -20.18
N THR A 667 -21.60 27.83 -19.33
CA THR A 667 -22.50 27.68 -18.18
C THR A 667 -21.92 28.23 -16.88
N ASN A 668 -20.64 28.00 -16.63
CA ASN A 668 -20.01 28.29 -15.35
C ASN A 668 -19.73 29.80 -15.19
N ALA A 669 -20.11 30.32 -14.03
CA ALA A 669 -19.87 31.67 -13.56
C ALA A 669 -19.01 31.59 -12.28
N PRO A 670 -17.66 31.67 -12.43
CA PRO A 670 -16.74 31.62 -11.30
C PRO A 670 -17.07 32.67 -10.23
N THR A 671 -17.00 32.26 -8.97
CA THR A 671 -17.24 33.11 -7.80
C THR A 671 -15.93 33.62 -7.18
N GLY A 672 -14.80 33.00 -7.55
CA GLY A 672 -13.49 33.24 -6.99
C GLY A 672 -13.21 32.49 -5.70
N GLN A 673 -14.15 31.68 -5.20
CA GLN A 673 -13.96 30.92 -3.96
C GLN A 673 -12.93 29.79 -4.22
N PRO A 674 -11.75 29.81 -3.56
CA PRO A 674 -10.63 28.94 -3.94
C PRO A 674 -10.88 27.43 -3.76
N ILE A 675 -11.61 27.04 -2.72
CA ILE A 675 -11.90 25.64 -2.39
C ILE A 675 -12.98 25.07 -3.31
N ASP A 676 -13.93 25.90 -3.73
CA ASP A 676 -14.94 25.51 -4.72
C ASP A 676 -14.30 25.29 -6.08
N GLU A 677 -13.35 26.13 -6.46
CA GLU A 677 -12.82 26.16 -7.82
C GLU A 677 -11.52 25.37 -8.00
N THR A 678 -10.81 25.03 -6.92
CA THR A 678 -9.53 24.29 -7.03
C THR A 678 -9.66 22.90 -7.65
N ARG A 679 -10.86 22.31 -7.68
CA ARG A 679 -11.10 20.96 -8.23
C ARG A 679 -11.46 20.97 -9.71
N ILE A 680 -11.58 22.14 -10.34
CA ILE A 680 -11.84 22.27 -11.78
C ILE A 680 -10.59 22.70 -12.58
N ASP A 681 -9.41 22.68 -11.95
CA ASP A 681 -8.11 22.97 -12.57
C ASP A 681 -7.72 21.97 -13.68
N GLY A 682 -8.31 20.78 -13.69
CA GLY A 682 -8.23 19.82 -14.81
C GLY A 682 -8.64 20.41 -16.16
N PHE A 683 -9.52 21.41 -16.22
CA PHE A 683 -9.85 22.11 -17.47
C PHE A 683 -8.69 22.95 -18.02
N LEU A 684 -7.87 23.53 -17.14
CA LEU A 684 -6.68 24.29 -17.54
C LEU A 684 -5.66 23.33 -18.18
N TRP A 685 -5.43 22.18 -17.55
CA TRP A 685 -4.58 21.11 -18.09
C TRP A 685 -5.10 20.56 -19.43
N ALA A 686 -6.42 20.33 -19.53
CA ALA A 686 -7.05 19.82 -20.74
C ALA A 686 -6.94 20.81 -21.91
N TYR A 687 -7.30 22.07 -21.68
CA TYR A 687 -7.21 23.13 -22.69
C TYR A 687 -5.77 23.33 -23.15
N ASP A 688 -4.82 23.39 -22.22
CA ASP A 688 -3.39 23.55 -22.55
C ASP A 688 -2.91 22.46 -23.52
N LEU A 689 -3.33 21.21 -23.30
CA LEU A 689 -2.98 20.09 -24.18
C LEU A 689 -3.67 20.13 -25.56
N VAL A 690 -4.86 20.73 -25.73
CA VAL A 690 -5.60 20.63 -27.00
C VAL A 690 -5.81 21.95 -27.74
N ARG A 691 -5.45 23.10 -27.13
CA ARG A 691 -5.75 24.46 -27.64
C ARG A 691 -5.48 24.67 -29.12
N GLU A 692 -4.34 24.19 -29.62
CA GLU A 692 -3.92 24.31 -31.04
C GLU A 692 -4.86 23.61 -32.03
N LYS A 693 -5.64 22.64 -31.55
CA LYS A 693 -6.57 21.84 -32.37
C LYS A 693 -8.01 22.32 -32.29
N LEU A 694 -8.30 23.25 -31.38
CA LEU A 694 -9.62 23.85 -31.23
C LEU A 694 -9.81 24.97 -32.26
N SER A 695 -11.07 25.22 -32.62
CA SER A 695 -11.42 26.36 -33.48
C SER A 695 -11.10 27.68 -32.77
N VAL A 696 -10.87 28.76 -33.54
CA VAL A 696 -10.65 30.10 -32.98
C VAL A 696 -11.85 30.56 -32.13
N GLU A 697 -13.07 30.15 -32.51
CA GLU A 697 -14.29 30.43 -31.76
C GLU A 697 -14.28 29.75 -30.39
N ASP A 698 -13.97 28.44 -30.34
CA ASP A 698 -13.87 27.70 -29.08
C ASP A 698 -12.74 28.26 -28.20
N GLN A 699 -11.57 28.56 -28.79
CA GLN A 699 -10.45 29.17 -28.06
C GLN A 699 -10.85 30.50 -27.41
N ASN A 700 -11.55 31.37 -28.15
CA ASN A 700 -12.05 32.63 -27.62
C ASN A 700 -13.07 32.42 -26.50
N LEU A 701 -14.03 31.52 -26.69
CA LEU A 701 -15.05 31.19 -25.68
C LEU A 701 -14.41 30.74 -24.36
N ILE A 702 -13.45 29.82 -24.44
CA ILE A 702 -12.76 29.26 -23.28
C ILE A 702 -11.85 30.30 -22.62
N THR A 703 -11.11 31.09 -23.41
CA THR A 703 -10.22 32.15 -22.91
C THR A 703 -11.01 33.25 -22.18
N VAL A 704 -12.19 33.61 -22.69
CA VAL A 704 -13.10 34.55 -22.00
C VAL A 704 -13.56 33.97 -20.67
N TRP A 705 -13.90 32.68 -20.61
CA TRP A 705 -14.25 32.03 -19.34
C TRP A 705 -13.09 32.03 -18.35
N PHE A 706 -11.88 31.65 -18.77
CA PHE A 706 -10.68 31.70 -17.92
C PHE A 706 -10.34 33.12 -17.45
N THR A 707 -10.57 34.13 -18.28
CA THR A 707 -10.42 35.54 -17.88
C THR A 707 -11.42 35.89 -16.77
N ARG A 708 -12.71 35.53 -16.92
CA ARG A 708 -13.71 35.72 -15.85
C ARG A 708 -13.32 34.98 -14.58
N TRP A 709 -12.76 33.78 -14.71
CA TRP A 709 -12.29 33.00 -13.56
C TRP A 709 -11.15 33.69 -12.83
N ARG A 710 -10.14 34.16 -13.57
CA ARG A 710 -9.02 34.90 -13.00
C ARG A 710 -9.47 36.18 -12.29
N ASP A 711 -10.36 36.93 -12.92
CA ASP A 711 -10.86 38.19 -12.36
C ASP A 711 -11.69 37.95 -11.09
N ALA A 712 -12.50 36.88 -11.06
CA ALA A 712 -13.23 36.45 -9.87
C ALA A 712 -12.29 35.99 -8.75
N ASN A 713 -11.30 35.15 -9.08
CA ASN A 713 -10.28 34.67 -8.15
C ASN A 713 -9.53 35.85 -7.50
N ARG A 714 -9.08 36.84 -8.28
CA ARG A 714 -8.41 38.05 -7.77
C ARG A 714 -9.33 38.98 -6.97
N SER A 715 -10.63 38.90 -7.19
CA SER A 715 -11.63 39.65 -6.43
C SER A 715 -11.98 39.00 -5.09
N TRP A 716 -11.56 37.74 -4.88
CA TRP A 716 -11.75 37.05 -3.61
C TRP A 716 -10.98 37.75 -2.49
N LYS A 717 -11.65 37.92 -1.34
CA LYS A 717 -11.08 38.57 -0.16
C LYS A 717 -10.92 37.54 0.95
N PRO A 718 -9.69 37.18 1.35
CA PRO A 718 -9.49 36.27 2.47
C PRO A 718 -9.97 36.92 3.78
N GLY A 719 -10.55 36.11 4.66
CA GLY A 719 -10.75 36.47 6.06
C GLY A 719 -9.49 36.22 6.90
N PRO A 720 -9.52 36.50 8.22
CA PRO A 720 -8.35 36.41 9.09
C PRO A 720 -7.66 35.03 9.08
N THR A 721 -8.43 33.95 9.08
CA THR A 721 -7.90 32.58 9.02
C THR A 721 -7.54 32.17 7.59
N THR A 722 -8.39 32.49 6.61
CA THR A 722 -8.19 32.04 5.22
C THR A 722 -7.09 32.79 4.49
N ALA A 723 -6.53 33.85 5.07
CA ALA A 723 -5.36 34.55 4.56
C ALA A 723 -4.07 33.73 4.67
N ASN A 724 -3.97 32.79 5.62
CA ASN A 724 -2.73 32.06 5.93
C ASN A 724 -2.86 30.53 5.81
N ASN A 725 -4.06 30.01 5.57
CA ASN A 725 -4.31 28.57 5.45
C ASN A 725 -4.42 28.13 3.97
N ASN A 726 -4.81 26.87 3.75
CA ASN A 726 -4.98 26.29 2.42
C ASN A 726 -5.84 27.10 1.44
N HIS A 727 -6.79 27.93 1.90
CA HIS A 727 -7.60 28.75 0.99
C HIS A 727 -6.72 29.72 0.19
N MET A 728 -5.74 30.34 0.85
CA MET A 728 -4.78 31.21 0.19
C MET A 728 -3.83 30.40 -0.70
N THR A 729 -3.39 29.21 -0.27
CA THR A 729 -2.56 28.33 -1.10
C THR A 729 -3.26 27.95 -2.41
N HIS A 730 -4.53 27.51 -2.33
CA HIS A 730 -5.34 27.19 -3.51
C HIS A 730 -5.65 28.43 -4.36
N HIS A 731 -5.87 29.59 -3.75
CA HIS A 731 -6.08 30.85 -4.45
C HIS A 731 -4.89 31.17 -5.35
N LEU A 732 -3.67 31.15 -4.78
CA LEU A 732 -2.43 31.45 -5.48
C LEU A 732 -2.09 30.40 -6.54
N LYS A 733 -2.36 29.11 -6.27
CA LYS A 733 -2.26 28.05 -7.27
C LYS A 733 -3.11 28.36 -8.51
N ILE A 734 -4.39 28.66 -8.30
CA ILE A 734 -5.34 28.94 -9.39
C ILE A 734 -4.88 30.19 -10.16
N ALA A 735 -4.47 31.25 -9.46
CA ALA A 735 -3.98 32.48 -10.07
C ALA A 735 -2.77 32.23 -10.98
N LEU A 736 -1.74 31.52 -10.48
CA LEU A 736 -0.55 31.15 -11.25
C LEU A 736 -0.88 30.31 -12.49
N MET A 737 -1.80 29.35 -12.36
CA MET A 737 -2.21 28.51 -13.50
C MET A 737 -2.93 29.35 -14.57
N LEU A 738 -3.87 30.21 -14.16
CA LEU A 738 -4.62 31.07 -15.08
C LEU A 738 -3.71 32.09 -15.76
N ASP A 739 -2.80 32.71 -15.02
CA ASP A 739 -1.85 33.68 -15.57
C ASP A 739 -0.94 33.04 -16.62
N ARG A 740 -0.51 31.80 -16.37
CA ARG A 740 0.30 31.05 -17.33
C ARG A 740 -0.47 30.69 -18.59
N VAL A 741 -1.68 30.16 -18.46
CA VAL A 741 -2.54 29.80 -19.61
C VAL A 741 -2.95 31.03 -20.42
N LEU A 742 -3.18 32.16 -19.77
CA LEU A 742 -3.57 33.43 -20.40
C LEU A 742 -2.36 34.24 -20.91
N GLY A 743 -1.13 33.84 -20.58
CA GLY A 743 0.09 34.53 -21.00
C GLY A 743 0.34 35.86 -20.29
N ASP A 744 -0.16 36.04 -19.05
CA ASP A 744 0.00 37.25 -18.23
C ASP A 744 1.24 37.14 -17.34
N SER A 745 2.42 37.36 -17.92
CA SER A 745 3.71 37.17 -17.21
C SER A 745 3.93 38.16 -16.07
N GLU A 746 3.39 39.37 -16.18
CA GLU A 746 3.52 40.39 -15.12
C GLU A 746 2.75 39.96 -13.87
N SER A 747 1.50 39.52 -14.05
CA SER A 747 0.71 39.04 -12.93
C SER A 747 1.23 37.73 -12.36
N TYR A 748 1.72 36.82 -13.22
CA TYR A 748 2.36 35.59 -12.77
C TYR A 748 3.52 35.86 -11.81
N ALA A 749 4.38 36.84 -12.12
CA ALA A 749 5.51 37.20 -11.26
C ALA A 749 5.05 37.75 -9.90
N ARG A 750 4.01 38.58 -9.89
CA ARG A 750 3.40 39.12 -8.66
C ARG A 750 2.74 38.03 -7.81
N ASP A 751 1.99 37.14 -8.43
CA ASP A 751 1.28 36.07 -7.71
C ASP A 751 2.28 35.00 -7.20
N LEU A 752 3.40 34.82 -7.89
CA LEU A 752 4.52 33.98 -7.42
C LEU A 752 5.22 34.59 -6.20
N GLU A 753 5.45 35.91 -6.21
CA GLU A 753 5.97 36.62 -5.04
C GLU A 753 5.02 36.48 -3.85
N ALA A 754 3.71 36.61 -4.07
CA ALA A 754 2.71 36.39 -3.04
C ALA A 754 2.73 34.94 -2.50
N ALA A 755 2.93 33.94 -3.36
CA ALA A 755 3.12 32.54 -2.93
C ALA A 755 4.38 32.36 -2.08
N GLN A 756 5.49 33.00 -2.44
CA GLN A 756 6.71 32.94 -1.63
C GLN A 756 6.53 33.61 -0.25
N GLN A 757 5.79 34.71 -0.18
CA GLN A 757 5.47 35.38 1.09
C GLN A 757 4.51 34.56 1.97
N HIS A 758 3.53 33.90 1.34
CA HIS A 758 2.55 33.04 2.02
C HIS A 758 3.20 31.77 2.62
N LEU A 759 4.28 31.28 2.01
CA LEU A 759 4.95 30.04 2.39
C LEU A 759 5.26 29.94 3.89
N ASP A 760 5.86 30.99 4.46
CA ASP A 760 6.30 30.98 5.86
C ASP A 760 5.13 31.11 6.86
N ALA A 761 3.98 31.64 6.41
CA ALA A 761 2.76 31.72 7.21
C ALA A 761 1.98 30.39 7.21
N ASN A 762 2.12 29.60 6.16
CA ASN A 762 1.34 28.40 5.95
C ASN A 762 2.07 27.10 6.33
N LEU A 763 3.35 26.94 5.95
CA LEU A 763 4.12 25.73 6.22
C LEU A 763 5.16 25.96 7.33
N GLY A 764 5.14 25.09 8.33
CA GLY A 764 6.04 25.12 9.48
C GLY A 764 7.52 25.10 9.05
N PRO A 765 8.34 26.10 9.43
CA PRO A 765 9.72 26.21 9.00
C PRO A 765 10.66 25.21 9.69
N ALA A 766 10.17 24.37 10.61
CA ALA A 766 10.96 23.32 11.25
C ALA A 766 10.59 21.92 10.72
N ASP A 767 9.30 21.63 10.64
CA ASP A 767 8.77 20.28 10.41
C ASP A 767 7.96 20.14 9.12
N GLY A 768 7.55 21.24 8.45
CA GLY A 768 6.73 21.20 7.23
C GLY A 768 5.24 20.98 7.48
N ALA A 769 4.79 20.97 8.73
CA ALA A 769 3.37 20.87 9.06
C ALA A 769 2.62 22.11 8.57
N SER A 770 1.46 21.94 7.95
CA SER A 770 0.62 23.05 7.52
C SER A 770 -0.13 23.67 8.70
N LEU A 771 -0.51 24.94 8.54
CA LEU A 771 -1.39 25.61 9.49
C LEU A 771 -2.71 24.83 9.67
N ASP A 772 -3.27 24.29 8.58
CA ASP A 772 -4.48 23.47 8.66
C ASP A 772 -4.26 22.17 9.47
N PHE A 773 -3.10 21.52 9.36
CA PHE A 773 -2.79 20.38 10.21
C PHE A 773 -2.78 20.78 11.69
N HIS A 774 -2.16 21.91 12.05
CA HIS A 774 -2.14 22.37 13.43
C HIS A 774 -3.52 22.76 13.97
N GLU A 775 -4.35 23.41 13.16
CA GLU A 775 -5.69 23.84 13.57
C GLU A 775 -6.67 22.66 13.70
N ARG A 776 -6.54 21.68 12.80
CA ARG A 776 -7.53 20.59 12.61
C ARG A 776 -7.06 19.23 13.13
N ASP A 777 -5.78 19.07 13.46
CA ASP A 777 -5.17 17.80 13.86
C ASP A 777 -5.46 16.67 12.86
N ALA A 778 -5.30 16.97 11.56
CA ALA A 778 -5.75 16.11 10.47
C ALA A 778 -4.78 16.13 9.28
N LEU A 779 -4.16 14.98 8.99
CA LEU A 779 -3.34 14.75 7.81
C LEU A 779 -4.13 14.82 6.51
N HIS A 780 -5.46 14.63 6.56
CA HIS A 780 -6.32 14.93 5.41
C HIS A 780 -6.10 16.36 4.91
N TYR A 781 -6.03 17.34 5.81
CA TYR A 781 -5.81 18.73 5.45
C TYR A 781 -4.34 19.08 5.22
N GLN A 782 -3.39 18.34 5.80
CA GLN A 782 -1.98 18.40 5.39
C GLN A 782 -1.83 18.02 3.91
N ALA A 783 -2.40 16.88 3.51
CA ALA A 783 -2.34 16.39 2.14
C ALA A 783 -3.04 17.36 1.17
N PHE A 784 -4.21 17.87 1.55
CA PHE A 784 -4.97 18.80 0.71
C PHE A 784 -4.25 20.14 0.46
N ASP A 785 -3.56 20.69 1.47
CA ASP A 785 -2.74 21.90 1.29
C ASP A 785 -1.48 21.61 0.48
N LEU A 786 -0.84 20.46 0.74
CA LEU A 786 0.34 20.00 0.01
C LEU A 786 0.07 19.80 -1.49
N GLU A 787 -1.10 19.25 -1.86
CA GLU A 787 -1.53 19.12 -3.26
C GLU A 787 -1.48 20.47 -4.00
N ALA A 788 -1.77 21.59 -3.33
CA ALA A 788 -1.70 22.90 -3.95
C ALA A 788 -0.27 23.42 -4.07
N TRP A 789 0.54 23.23 -3.03
CA TRP A 789 1.96 23.60 -3.05
C TRP A 789 2.77 22.84 -4.08
N GLU A 790 2.48 21.56 -4.29
CA GLU A 790 3.13 20.74 -5.32
C GLU A 790 2.85 21.29 -6.72
N GLU A 791 1.62 21.74 -7.01
CA GLU A 791 1.30 22.38 -8.29
C GLU A 791 2.01 23.73 -8.45
N ILE A 792 2.06 24.55 -7.38
CA ILE A 792 2.81 25.81 -7.38
C ILE A 792 4.29 25.55 -7.67
N ALA A 793 4.90 24.59 -6.96
CA ALA A 793 6.30 24.21 -7.15
C ALA A 793 6.55 23.65 -8.55
N LEU A 794 5.63 22.83 -9.07
CA LEU A 794 5.72 22.25 -10.40
C LEU A 794 5.75 23.32 -11.50
N LEU A 795 4.92 24.36 -11.37
CA LEU A 795 4.79 25.43 -12.36
C LEU A 795 5.91 26.47 -12.28
N SER A 796 6.40 26.75 -11.07
CA SER A 796 7.30 27.90 -10.82
C SER A 796 8.73 27.52 -10.43
N GLY A 797 8.97 26.29 -9.99
CA GLY A 797 10.22 25.86 -9.36
C GLY A 797 10.47 26.49 -7.98
N CYS A 798 9.50 27.20 -7.38
CA CYS A 798 9.68 27.82 -6.08
C CYS A 798 9.45 26.84 -4.91
N CYS A 799 9.84 27.27 -3.71
CA CYS A 799 9.43 26.66 -2.43
C CYS A 799 9.82 25.19 -2.21
N GLU A 800 10.68 24.64 -3.08
CA GLU A 800 11.10 23.24 -3.14
C GLU A 800 11.39 22.60 -1.78
N LYS A 801 12.29 23.21 -1.00
CA LYS A 801 12.68 22.68 0.32
C LYS A 801 11.54 22.66 1.34
N ASN A 802 10.56 23.54 1.22
CA ASN A 802 9.41 23.58 2.12
C ASN A 802 8.39 22.52 1.71
N VAL A 803 8.18 22.33 0.41
CA VAL A 803 7.35 21.27 -0.15
C VAL A 803 7.93 19.89 0.21
N ASP A 804 9.24 19.68 0.04
CA ASP A 804 9.91 18.44 0.42
C ASP A 804 9.70 18.12 1.91
N ARG A 805 9.85 19.12 2.78
CA ARG A 805 9.59 18.95 4.22
C ARG A 805 8.13 18.69 4.55
N ALA A 806 7.19 19.34 3.87
CA ALA A 806 5.76 19.10 4.06
C ALA A 806 5.32 17.71 3.59
N PHE A 807 5.94 17.19 2.53
CA PHE A 807 5.78 15.81 2.09
C PHE A 807 6.38 14.82 3.11
N ASP A 808 7.62 15.07 3.57
CA ASP A 808 8.25 14.27 4.62
C ASP A 808 7.41 14.25 5.90
N PHE A 809 6.83 15.39 6.27
CA PHE A 809 5.91 15.49 7.40
C PHE A 809 4.71 14.57 7.23
N LEU A 810 4.03 14.64 6.07
CA LEU A 810 2.88 13.80 5.76
C LEU A 810 3.23 12.30 5.85
N VAL A 811 4.33 11.88 5.23
CA VAL A 811 4.78 10.49 5.23
C VAL A 811 5.15 10.03 6.64
N ASN A 812 5.98 10.79 7.36
CA ASN A 812 6.42 10.42 8.70
C ASN A 812 5.25 10.40 9.69
N LYS A 813 4.36 11.39 9.63
CA LYS A 813 3.23 11.50 10.54
C LYS A 813 2.16 10.45 10.25
N SER A 814 1.95 10.05 8.99
CA SER A 814 1.04 8.93 8.66
C SER A 814 1.48 7.58 9.25
N SER A 815 2.79 7.43 9.52
CA SER A 815 3.37 6.24 10.15
C SER A 815 3.18 6.23 11.68
N ASP A 816 2.83 7.37 12.29
CA ASP A 816 2.53 7.49 13.72
C ASP A 816 1.19 6.80 14.03
N THR A 817 1.27 5.60 14.60
CA THR A 817 0.08 4.81 14.97
C THR A 817 -0.74 5.44 16.10
N SER A 818 -0.21 6.46 16.79
CA SER A 818 -0.90 7.14 17.89
C SER A 818 -1.72 8.34 17.43
N HIS A 819 -1.51 8.81 16.20
CA HIS A 819 -2.26 9.92 15.64
C HIS A 819 -3.66 9.47 15.19
N VAL A 820 -4.67 10.27 15.54
CA VAL A 820 -6.07 10.06 15.17
C VAL A 820 -6.57 11.38 14.60
N GLU A 821 -7.08 11.35 13.36
CA GLU A 821 -7.59 12.52 12.66
C GLU A 821 -8.65 13.23 13.52
N PHE A 822 -8.58 14.57 13.56
CA PHE A 822 -9.53 15.46 14.25
C PHE A 822 -9.63 15.26 15.76
N ALA A 823 -8.71 14.50 16.38
CA ALA A 823 -8.76 14.25 17.82
C ALA A 823 -8.65 15.56 18.63
N LYS A 824 -7.79 16.48 18.19
CA LYS A 824 -7.55 17.79 18.80
C LYS A 824 -7.98 18.97 17.91
N SER A 825 -8.87 18.76 16.94
CA SER A 825 -9.37 19.84 16.07
C SER A 825 -9.99 20.98 16.88
N THR A 826 -9.54 22.21 16.63
CA THR A 826 -10.12 23.44 17.16
C THR A 826 -11.19 24.02 16.23
N ALA A 827 -11.23 23.61 14.97
CA ALA A 827 -12.16 24.14 13.98
C ALA A 827 -13.58 23.59 14.19
N ALA A 828 -14.55 24.49 14.41
CA ALA A 828 -15.94 24.10 14.69
C ALA A 828 -16.62 23.35 13.54
N ILE A 829 -16.20 23.61 12.29
CA ILE A 829 -16.76 22.99 11.09
C ILE A 829 -16.48 21.48 11.01
N ASP A 830 -15.35 21.02 11.53
CA ASP A 830 -14.97 19.60 11.47
C ASP A 830 -15.95 18.75 12.29
N ARG A 831 -16.31 19.22 13.49
CA ARG A 831 -17.33 18.57 14.32
C ARG A 831 -18.71 18.54 13.64
N LYS A 832 -19.08 19.61 12.93
CA LYS A 832 -20.34 19.66 12.17
C LYS A 832 -20.33 18.67 11.02
N ARG A 833 -19.23 18.58 10.28
CA ARG A 833 -19.05 17.64 9.16
C ARG A 833 -19.04 16.20 9.65
N ALA A 834 -18.35 15.89 10.73
CA ALA A 834 -18.40 14.57 11.36
C ALA A 834 -19.83 14.19 11.77
N ALA A 835 -20.57 15.12 12.42
CA ALA A 835 -21.96 14.89 12.81
C ALA A 835 -22.92 14.72 11.62
N ALA A 836 -22.62 15.37 10.49
CA ALA A 836 -23.33 15.20 9.23
C ALA A 836 -22.84 13.98 8.41
N GLY A 837 -21.97 13.15 9.00
CA GLY A 837 -21.50 11.88 8.45
C GLY A 837 -20.41 11.99 7.40
N PHE A 838 -19.73 13.14 7.24
CA PHE A 838 -18.61 13.26 6.30
C PHE A 838 -17.46 12.35 6.73
N GLU A 839 -17.30 11.21 6.05
CA GLU A 839 -16.34 10.16 6.39
C GLU A 839 -14.93 10.69 6.60
N TYR A 840 -14.47 11.60 5.72
CA TYR A 840 -13.14 12.19 5.84
C TYR A 840 -12.95 13.06 7.09
N ALA A 841 -14.03 13.52 7.73
CA ALA A 841 -14.02 14.36 8.93
C ALA A 841 -14.27 13.55 10.22
N GLU A 842 -14.51 12.24 10.12
CA GLU A 842 -14.70 11.37 11.28
C GLU A 842 -13.36 11.08 11.98
N LYS A 843 -13.42 10.73 13.26
CA LYS A 843 -12.22 10.35 14.03
C LYS A 843 -11.79 8.94 13.63
N HIS A 844 -10.75 8.87 12.80
CA HIS A 844 -10.15 7.63 12.36
C HIS A 844 -8.64 7.81 12.18
N ARG A 845 -7.93 6.72 11.95
CA ARG A 845 -6.51 6.79 11.63
C ARG A 845 -6.34 7.10 10.14
N PHE A 846 -5.55 8.11 9.83
CA PHE A 846 -5.16 8.42 8.46
C PHE A 846 -4.39 7.25 7.83
N GLN A 847 -4.75 6.84 6.62
CA GLN A 847 -3.99 5.87 5.86
C GLN A 847 -3.27 6.57 4.72
N LEU A 848 -1.98 6.30 4.54
CA LEU A 848 -1.17 6.96 3.51
C LEU A 848 -1.72 6.75 2.09
N LYS A 849 -2.45 5.65 1.85
CA LYS A 849 -3.16 5.41 0.57
C LYS A 849 -4.19 6.50 0.24
N ASP A 850 -4.76 7.16 1.24
CA ASP A 850 -5.73 8.23 1.04
C ASP A 850 -5.06 9.53 0.53
N ALA A 851 -3.72 9.61 0.55
CA ALA A 851 -2.91 10.71 0.01
C ALA A 851 -2.38 10.44 -1.41
N ALA A 852 -2.94 9.49 -2.16
CA ALA A 852 -2.39 9.08 -3.46
C ALA A 852 -2.17 10.25 -4.45
N ARG A 853 -3.08 11.24 -4.49
CA ARG A 853 -2.95 12.44 -5.34
C ARG A 853 -1.70 13.25 -4.99
N ALA A 854 -1.49 13.57 -3.72
CA ALA A 854 -0.28 14.26 -3.24
C ALA A 854 0.99 13.46 -3.56
N VAL A 855 0.99 12.14 -3.33
CA VAL A 855 2.17 11.30 -3.65
C VAL A 855 2.52 11.31 -5.13
N PHE A 856 1.53 11.21 -6.03
CA PHE A 856 1.77 11.26 -7.47
C PHE A 856 2.20 12.68 -7.93
N ALA A 857 1.61 13.73 -7.36
CA ALA A 857 2.00 15.11 -7.64
C ALA A 857 3.44 15.40 -7.18
N TYR A 858 3.80 15.00 -5.96
CA TYR A 858 5.18 15.09 -5.46
C TYR A 858 6.18 14.36 -6.36
N ALA A 859 5.86 13.13 -6.76
CA ALA A 859 6.72 12.34 -7.65
C ALA A 859 6.92 12.99 -9.03
N THR A 860 6.01 13.86 -9.45
CA THR A 860 6.11 14.60 -10.72
C THR A 860 7.11 15.75 -10.63
N LEU A 861 7.44 16.24 -9.42
CA LEU A 861 8.41 17.30 -9.24
C LEU A 861 9.81 16.84 -9.69
N PRO A 862 10.57 17.67 -10.44
CA PRO A 862 11.85 17.23 -10.99
C PRO A 862 12.88 16.82 -9.93
N GLY A 863 13.51 15.66 -10.07
CA GLY A 863 14.57 15.20 -9.16
C GLY A 863 14.10 14.70 -7.79
N ARG A 864 12.81 14.38 -7.64
CA ARG A 864 12.23 13.82 -6.41
C ARG A 864 12.07 12.32 -6.55
N ASP A 865 12.53 11.59 -5.54
CA ASP A 865 12.37 10.14 -5.44
C ASP A 865 11.40 9.81 -4.30
N VAL A 866 10.34 9.07 -4.62
CA VAL A 866 9.36 8.61 -3.61
C VAL A 866 9.78 7.23 -3.09
N PRO A 867 9.82 7.02 -1.76
CA PRO A 867 10.12 5.69 -1.20
C PRO A 867 9.15 4.62 -1.72
N SER A 868 9.64 3.44 -2.07
CA SER A 868 8.82 2.39 -2.73
C SER A 868 7.57 1.99 -1.93
N LYS A 869 7.64 2.02 -0.59
CA LYS A 869 6.47 1.76 0.28
C LYS A 869 5.40 2.85 0.18
N VAL A 870 5.82 4.11 0.08
CA VAL A 870 4.93 5.28 -0.08
C VAL A 870 4.29 5.24 -1.46
N TRP A 871 5.08 4.94 -2.49
CA TRP A 871 4.59 4.75 -3.86
C TRP A 871 3.57 3.62 -3.95
N GLN A 872 3.87 2.46 -3.36
CA GLN A 872 2.93 1.33 -3.34
C GLN A 872 1.64 1.67 -2.59
N ALA A 873 1.72 2.36 -1.45
CA ALA A 873 0.52 2.81 -0.74
C ALA A 873 -0.34 3.74 -1.60
N ALA A 874 0.27 4.65 -2.36
CA ALA A 874 -0.45 5.51 -3.30
C ALA A 874 -1.10 4.72 -4.45
N LEU A 875 -0.41 3.70 -5.00
CA LEU A 875 -1.00 2.79 -6.00
C LEU A 875 -2.19 2.01 -5.42
N ASP A 876 -2.11 1.53 -4.18
CA ASP A 876 -3.19 0.82 -3.50
C ASP A 876 -4.40 1.74 -3.21
N GLY A 877 -4.15 3.05 -3.07
CA GLY A 877 -5.15 4.10 -2.89
C GLY A 877 -5.63 4.78 -4.17
N LYS A 878 -5.13 4.33 -5.33
CA LYS A 878 -5.47 4.90 -6.64
C LYS A 878 -6.97 4.80 -6.90
N LYS A 879 -7.54 5.89 -7.39
CA LYS A 879 -8.95 6.05 -7.76
C LYS A 879 -9.04 6.80 -9.09
N GLN A 880 -10.21 6.77 -9.71
CA GLN A 880 -10.38 7.43 -11.01
C GLN A 880 -10.13 8.96 -10.95
N ASP A 881 -10.44 9.61 -9.83
CA ASP A 881 -10.26 11.05 -9.57
C ASP A 881 -8.81 11.47 -9.25
N ASN A 882 -7.87 10.52 -9.20
CA ASN A 882 -6.44 10.80 -9.12
C ASN A 882 -5.61 10.15 -10.24
N LEU A 883 -6.27 9.50 -11.22
CA LEU A 883 -5.61 8.87 -12.36
C LEU A 883 -4.84 9.88 -13.22
N PHE A 884 -5.34 11.10 -13.37
CA PHE A 884 -4.63 12.18 -14.08
C PHE A 884 -3.22 12.40 -13.52
N TYR A 885 -3.08 12.40 -12.20
CA TYR A 885 -1.81 12.67 -11.52
C TYR A 885 -0.79 11.55 -11.77
N LEU A 886 -1.24 10.30 -11.70
CA LEU A 886 -0.40 9.15 -12.02
C LEU A 886 0.02 9.15 -13.50
N ALA A 887 -0.92 9.43 -14.41
CA ALA A 887 -0.61 9.55 -15.83
C ALA A 887 0.37 10.70 -16.10
N ARG A 888 0.18 11.85 -15.44
CA ARG A 888 1.07 13.00 -15.54
C ARG A 888 2.48 12.65 -15.13
N TYR A 889 2.68 11.95 -14.01
CA TYR A 889 4.00 11.51 -13.56
C TYR A 889 4.81 10.82 -14.69
N TYR A 890 4.22 9.83 -15.37
CA TYR A 890 4.90 9.12 -16.46
C TYR A 890 5.10 9.97 -17.72
N LEU A 891 4.22 10.94 -17.96
CA LEU A 891 4.19 11.74 -19.18
C LEU A 891 4.97 13.06 -19.05
N TRP A 892 5.29 13.48 -17.84
CA TRP A 892 5.95 14.75 -17.52
C TRP A 892 7.39 14.81 -18.04
N ALA A 893 8.11 13.69 -17.96
CA ALA A 893 9.41 13.49 -18.57
C ALA A 893 9.64 11.98 -18.65
N ALA A 894 9.41 11.36 -19.82
CA ALA A 894 9.74 9.95 -19.97
C ALA A 894 11.27 9.82 -19.95
N THR A 895 11.71 9.29 -18.82
CA THR A 895 12.95 8.58 -18.46
C THR A 895 13.73 8.00 -19.61
#